data_AF-A0A5E4AKG5-F1
#
_entry.id   AF-A0A5E4AKG5-F1
#
_cell.length_a   1.000
_cell.length_b   1.000
_cell.length_c   1.000
_cell.angle_alpha   90.00
_cell.angle_beta   90.00
_cell.angle_gamma   90.00
#
_symmetry.space_group_name_H-M   'P 1'
#
loop_
_entity.id
_entity.type
_entity.pdbx_description
1 polymer ?
#
loop_
_entity_poly.entity_id
_entity_poly.type
_entity_poly.pdbx_seq_one_letter_code
_entity_poly.pdbx_strand_id
1 'polypeptide(L)'
;MAAGGDHGAPDSYRSPLASRYASPEMCFVFSDRYKFRTWRQLWLWLAEAEQTLGLPITNEQIQEMKLNLDNIDFKMAAEEEKQLRHDVMAHVHTFGHCCPKAAGIIHLGATSCYVGDNTDLIILRNAFDLLLPKLARVISRLADFAKEHANLPTLGFTHFQPAQLTTVGKRCCLWIQDLCMDLQNLKRVRDDLRFRGVKGTTGTQASFLQLFEGDHQKVEQLDKMVTEKAGFKRAFIITGQTYTRKVDIEVLSVLASLGASVHKICTDIRLLANLKEMEEPFEKQQIGSSAMPYKRNPMRSERCCSLARHLMTLLMDPLQTASVQWFERTLDDSANRRICLAEAFLTADTILNTLQNISEGLVVYPKVIERRIRQELPFMATENIIMAMVKAGGSRQDCHEKIRVLSQQAATVVKQEGDDNDLIERIQSDAYFSPIHSQLQHLLDPSSFIGRAPQQVQRFLEEEVYPLLKPYESVMKATWLRSRPSDRAPSITHAEGGLLGHDLDQSVLNCVRVNQAVFCALARNGRSLALLRPPGADCWFSPNCVGLGTSRLRAGLRSRSSPVLARRRYARERLPPPACPAAGRACAEVPQRADGERASGPRARWGLALRWAPAGHMFLEPMKPEEPFISKRSG
;
A
#
# COMPACT_ATOMS: atom_id res chain seq x y z
N MET A 1 28.12 -9.90 2.41
CA MET A 1 28.12 -8.42 2.58
C MET A 1 27.40 -8.11 3.88
N ALA A 2 27.91 -7.20 4.70
CA ALA A 2 27.33 -6.91 6.01
C ALA A 2 26.14 -5.94 5.89
N ALA A 3 25.13 -6.10 6.74
CA ALA A 3 23.94 -5.24 6.77
C ALA A 3 24.20 -3.93 7.55
N GLY A 4 25.17 -3.14 7.08
CA GLY A 4 25.36 -1.75 7.47
C GLY A 4 24.89 -0.85 6.35
N GLY A 5 23.62 -0.42 6.40
CA GLY A 5 23.11 0.57 5.45
C GLY A 5 23.73 1.93 5.74
N ASP A 6 24.29 2.59 4.71
CA ASP A 6 24.56 4.01 4.82
C ASP A 6 23.22 4.75 4.88
N HIS A 7 22.82 5.10 6.11
CA HIS A 7 21.58 5.80 6.36
C HIS A 7 21.68 7.31 6.05
N GLY A 8 22.83 7.80 5.58
CA GLY A 8 23.09 9.22 5.34
C GLY A 8 23.19 10.06 6.61
N ALA A 9 23.79 11.25 6.48
CA ALA A 9 24.00 12.16 7.60
C ALA A 9 22.67 12.57 8.28
N PRO A 10 22.63 12.67 9.63
CA PRO A 10 21.42 13.04 10.35
C PRO A 10 21.03 14.51 10.21
N ASP A 11 21.97 15.37 9.82
CA ASP A 11 21.83 16.83 9.80
C ASP A 11 21.05 17.35 8.57
N SER A 12 20.67 16.46 7.65
CA SER A 12 19.89 16.79 6.45
C SER A 12 18.56 16.03 6.42
N TYR A 13 17.59 16.54 5.65
CA TYR A 13 16.37 15.82 5.37
C TYR A 13 16.67 14.51 4.63
N ARG A 14 16.06 13.42 5.10
CA ARG A 14 16.11 12.09 4.49
C ARG A 14 14.68 11.57 4.42
N SER A 15 14.28 10.99 3.28
CA SER A 15 12.94 10.41 3.17
C SER A 15 12.75 9.32 4.24
N PRO A 16 11.65 9.34 5.02
CA PRO A 16 11.38 8.29 5.99
C PRO A 16 11.10 6.95 5.31
N LEU A 17 10.72 6.94 4.03
CA LEU A 17 10.55 5.72 3.23
C LEU A 17 11.89 4.95 3.16
N ALA A 18 12.96 5.61 2.73
CA ALA A 18 14.29 5.00 2.61
C ALA A 18 14.98 4.76 3.96
N SER A 19 14.82 5.67 4.93
CA SER A 19 15.58 5.64 6.19
C SER A 19 14.94 4.81 7.32
N ARG A 20 13.66 4.43 7.20
CA ARG A 20 12.90 3.80 8.31
C ARG A 20 11.94 2.68 7.91
N TYR A 21 11.53 2.57 6.64
CA TYR A 21 10.28 1.90 6.28
C TYR A 21 10.37 0.83 5.20
N ALA A 22 10.89 1.16 4.02
CA ALA A 22 10.97 0.23 2.88
C ALA A 22 12.10 -0.78 3.06
N SER A 23 11.99 -1.94 2.40
CA SER A 23 13.04 -2.96 2.45
C SER A 23 14.29 -2.57 1.63
N PRO A 24 15.49 -3.03 2.02
CA PRO A 24 16.74 -2.68 1.33
C PRO A 24 16.74 -3.00 -0.16
N GLU A 25 16.02 -4.05 -0.57
CA GLU A 25 15.90 -4.48 -1.97
C GLU A 25 15.14 -3.43 -2.80
N MET A 26 14.04 -2.88 -2.27
CA MET A 26 13.28 -1.83 -2.94
C MET A 26 14.05 -0.50 -2.95
N CYS A 27 14.70 -0.15 -1.83
CA CYS A 27 15.59 1.01 -1.75
C CYS A 27 16.75 0.91 -2.76
N PHE A 28 17.30 -0.28 -3.00
CA PHE A 28 18.34 -0.50 -3.99
C PHE A 28 17.81 -0.36 -5.43
N VAL A 29 16.64 -0.89 -5.76
CA VAL A 29 16.02 -0.78 -7.10
C VAL A 29 15.80 0.69 -7.50
N PHE A 30 15.47 1.58 -6.56
CA PHE A 30 15.34 3.03 -6.80
C PHE A 30 16.62 3.84 -6.51
N SER A 31 17.77 3.19 -6.27
CA SER A 31 19.03 3.89 -6.00
C SER A 31 19.72 4.40 -7.27
N ASP A 32 20.43 5.52 -7.18
CA ASP A 32 21.26 6.04 -8.28
C ASP A 32 22.31 5.02 -8.74
N ARG A 33 22.86 4.20 -7.85
CA ARG A 33 23.76 3.10 -8.23
C ARG A 33 23.06 2.11 -9.16
N TYR A 34 21.82 1.71 -8.86
CA TYR A 34 21.07 0.82 -9.74
C TYR A 34 20.67 1.50 -11.05
N LYS A 35 20.23 2.76 -11.01
CA LYS A 35 19.91 3.58 -12.19
C LYS A 35 21.09 3.67 -13.16
N PHE A 36 22.25 4.17 -12.69
CA PHE A 36 23.39 4.49 -13.54
C PHE A 36 24.19 3.25 -13.99
N ARG A 37 24.24 2.17 -13.19
CA ARG A 37 24.76 0.89 -13.69
C ARG A 37 23.86 0.27 -14.75
N THR A 38 22.55 0.54 -14.69
CA THR A 38 21.61 0.14 -15.76
C THR A 38 21.74 1.02 -17.00
N TRP A 39 22.07 2.32 -16.89
CA TRP A 39 22.47 3.14 -18.06
C TRP A 39 23.69 2.55 -18.77
N ARG A 40 24.74 2.16 -18.02
CA ARG A 40 25.92 1.47 -18.56
C ARG A 40 25.59 0.10 -19.18
N GLN A 41 24.69 -0.65 -18.57
CA GLN A 41 24.19 -1.92 -19.11
C GLN A 41 23.41 -1.73 -20.43
N LEU A 42 22.61 -0.67 -20.55
CA LEU A 42 21.89 -0.30 -21.77
C LEU A 42 22.84 0.16 -22.89
N TRP A 43 23.86 0.95 -22.57
CA TRP A 43 24.92 1.31 -23.53
C TRP A 43 25.70 0.08 -24.02
N LEU A 44 26.00 -0.87 -23.13
CA LEU A 44 26.64 -2.14 -23.51
C LEU A 44 25.74 -2.96 -24.46
N TRP A 45 24.46 -3.12 -24.14
CA TRP A 45 23.52 -3.84 -25.01
C TRP A 45 23.30 -3.17 -26.37
N LEU A 46 23.39 -1.84 -26.43
CA LEU A 46 23.38 -1.06 -27.67
C LEU A 46 24.59 -1.41 -28.52
N ALA A 47 25.81 -1.24 -27.97
CA ALA A 47 27.06 -1.52 -28.67
C ALA A 47 27.19 -2.99 -29.13
N GLU A 48 26.77 -3.95 -28.30
CA GLU A 48 26.72 -5.37 -28.67
C GLU A 48 25.77 -5.64 -29.87
N ALA A 49 24.65 -4.94 -29.96
CA ALA A 49 23.68 -5.12 -31.05
C ALA A 49 24.10 -4.36 -32.32
N GLU A 50 24.61 -3.13 -32.17
CA GLU A 50 25.16 -2.32 -33.26
C GLU A 50 26.37 -2.99 -33.93
N GLN A 51 27.27 -3.60 -33.16
CA GLN A 51 28.34 -4.45 -33.70
C GLN A 51 27.76 -5.61 -34.52
N THR A 52 26.77 -6.32 -33.98
CA THR A 52 26.14 -7.48 -34.65
C THR A 52 25.49 -7.09 -35.99
N LEU A 53 25.01 -5.85 -36.11
CA LEU A 53 24.38 -5.29 -37.31
C LEU A 53 25.39 -4.63 -38.28
N GLY A 54 26.68 -4.65 -37.92
CA GLY A 54 27.79 -4.24 -38.79
C GLY A 54 28.30 -2.82 -38.59
N LEU A 55 27.97 -2.11 -37.51
CA LEU A 55 28.65 -0.86 -37.18
C LEU A 55 30.10 -1.13 -36.71
N PRO A 56 31.06 -0.21 -36.94
CA PRO A 56 32.48 -0.42 -36.65
C PRO A 56 32.80 -0.32 -35.15
N ILE A 57 32.35 -1.32 -34.38
CA ILE A 57 32.55 -1.46 -32.95
C ILE A 57 33.38 -2.72 -32.67
N THR A 58 34.46 -2.60 -31.90
CA THR A 58 35.39 -3.71 -31.65
C THR A 58 35.08 -4.47 -30.36
N ASN A 59 35.54 -5.72 -30.27
CA ASN A 59 35.37 -6.55 -29.08
C ASN A 59 36.06 -5.96 -27.85
N GLU A 60 37.17 -5.25 -28.05
CA GLU A 60 37.92 -4.56 -27.00
C GLU A 60 37.10 -3.41 -26.39
N GLN A 61 36.35 -2.66 -27.21
CA GLN A 61 35.46 -1.59 -26.74
C GLN A 61 34.31 -2.16 -25.89
N ILE A 62 33.63 -3.19 -26.40
CA ILE A 62 32.54 -3.88 -25.68
C ILE A 62 33.04 -4.48 -24.36
N GLN A 63 34.21 -5.14 -24.38
CA GLN A 63 34.79 -5.73 -23.17
C GLN A 63 35.25 -4.66 -22.16
N GLU A 64 35.76 -3.52 -22.60
CA GLU A 64 36.14 -2.39 -21.75
C GLU A 64 34.91 -1.76 -21.05
N MET A 65 33.81 -1.57 -21.77
CA MET A 65 32.51 -1.15 -21.21
C MET A 65 31.99 -2.16 -20.19
N LYS A 66 32.08 -3.47 -20.50
CA LYS A 66 31.60 -4.59 -19.68
C LYS A 66 32.35 -4.74 -18.36
N LEU A 67 33.66 -4.49 -18.36
CA LEU A 67 34.48 -4.47 -17.14
C LEU A 67 34.16 -3.26 -16.23
N ASN A 68 33.62 -2.17 -16.79
CA ASN A 68 33.37 -0.92 -16.09
C ASN A 68 31.90 -0.65 -15.71
N LEU A 69 30.98 -1.62 -15.86
CA LEU A 69 29.54 -1.41 -15.61
C LEU A 69 29.22 -0.83 -14.22
N ASP A 70 29.86 -1.34 -13.17
CA ASP A 70 29.64 -0.91 -11.78
C ASP A 70 30.72 0.08 -11.25
N ASN A 71 31.75 0.37 -12.06
CA ASN A 71 32.86 1.28 -11.78
C ASN A 71 32.48 2.76 -12.01
N ILE A 72 31.50 3.25 -11.24
CA ILE A 72 30.89 4.56 -11.43
C ILE A 72 31.50 5.57 -10.46
N ASP A 73 32.18 6.58 -10.99
CA ASP A 73 32.58 7.78 -10.25
C ASP A 73 31.40 8.78 -10.21
N PHE A 74 30.72 8.84 -9.06
CA PHE A 74 29.61 9.76 -8.81
C PHE A 74 30.07 11.20 -8.61
N LYS A 75 31.32 11.42 -8.20
CA LYS A 75 31.87 12.76 -8.00
C LYS A 75 32.16 13.40 -9.36
N MET A 76 32.86 12.69 -10.25
CA MET A 76 33.08 13.14 -11.63
C MET A 76 31.74 13.41 -12.34
N ALA A 77 30.78 12.50 -12.23
CA ALA A 77 29.46 12.68 -12.85
C ALA A 77 28.71 13.94 -12.34
N ALA A 78 28.80 14.25 -11.04
CA ALA A 78 28.19 15.45 -10.47
C ALA A 78 28.92 16.75 -10.87
N GLU A 79 30.25 16.70 -11.03
CA GLU A 79 31.06 17.81 -11.53
C GLU A 79 30.76 18.09 -13.03
N GLU A 80 30.67 17.04 -13.85
CA GLU A 80 30.25 17.09 -15.24
C GLU A 80 28.79 17.56 -15.41
N GLU A 81 27.82 17.09 -14.60
CA GLU A 81 26.43 17.55 -14.69
C GLU A 81 26.30 19.04 -14.33
N LYS A 82 27.07 19.50 -13.35
CA LYS A 82 27.16 20.92 -12.98
C LYS A 82 27.74 21.80 -14.11
N GLN A 83 28.61 21.25 -14.95
CA GLN A 83 29.18 21.92 -16.13
C GLN A 83 28.23 21.87 -17.33
N LEU A 84 27.86 20.66 -17.77
CA LEU A 84 27.11 20.39 -19.00
C LEU A 84 25.60 20.64 -18.88
N ARG A 85 25.07 20.73 -17.65
CA ARG A 85 23.63 20.87 -17.35
C ARG A 85 22.75 19.75 -17.91
N HIS A 86 23.33 18.58 -18.13
CA HIS A 86 22.63 17.39 -18.63
C HIS A 86 23.17 16.10 -18.00
N ASP A 87 22.32 15.42 -17.22
CA ASP A 87 22.66 14.19 -16.48
C ASP A 87 23.15 13.04 -17.38
N VAL A 88 22.46 12.73 -18.49
CA VAL A 88 22.91 11.70 -19.44
C VAL A 88 24.28 12.00 -20.03
N MET A 89 24.52 13.23 -20.51
CA MET A 89 25.83 13.56 -21.11
C MET A 89 26.97 13.52 -20.09
N ALA A 90 26.73 13.99 -18.87
CA ALA A 90 27.69 13.86 -17.78
C ALA A 90 28.08 12.40 -17.50
N HIS A 91 27.11 11.47 -17.55
CA HIS A 91 27.37 10.04 -17.42
C HIS A 91 28.00 9.41 -18.67
N VAL A 92 27.78 9.94 -19.89
CA VAL A 92 28.51 9.54 -21.11
C VAL A 92 29.99 9.92 -20.97
N HIS A 93 30.31 11.17 -20.64
CA HIS A 93 31.68 11.63 -20.43
C HIS A 93 32.38 10.84 -19.31
N THR A 94 31.70 10.66 -18.17
CA THR A 94 32.22 9.87 -17.04
C THR A 94 32.43 8.38 -17.38
N PHE A 95 31.65 7.80 -18.30
CA PHE A 95 31.85 6.41 -18.74
C PHE A 95 32.94 6.29 -19.81
N GLY A 96 33.02 7.25 -20.74
CA GLY A 96 34.12 7.34 -21.71
C GLY A 96 35.47 7.58 -21.05
N HIS A 97 35.53 8.31 -19.92
CA HIS A 97 36.76 8.51 -19.17
C HIS A 97 37.35 7.20 -18.60
N CYS A 98 36.53 6.28 -18.09
CA CYS A 98 37.00 4.96 -17.67
C CYS A 98 36.97 3.89 -18.77
N CYS A 99 36.43 4.22 -19.96
CA CYS A 99 36.43 3.37 -21.15
C CYS A 99 36.95 4.15 -22.38
N PRO A 100 38.24 4.54 -22.41
CA PRO A 100 38.79 5.45 -23.41
C PRO A 100 38.77 4.90 -24.85
N LYS A 101 38.75 3.58 -25.05
CA LYS A 101 38.59 2.99 -26.39
C LYS A 101 37.14 3.01 -26.83
N ALA A 102 36.22 2.77 -25.91
CA ALA A 102 34.78 2.79 -26.18
C ALA A 102 34.18 4.20 -26.23
N ALA A 103 34.87 5.22 -25.71
CA ALA A 103 34.37 6.59 -25.54
C ALA A 103 33.68 7.18 -26.79
N GLY A 104 34.20 6.92 -27.99
CA GLY A 104 33.64 7.40 -29.25
C GLY A 104 32.39 6.66 -29.77
N ILE A 105 32.03 5.51 -29.18
CA ILE A 105 30.84 4.72 -29.57
C ILE A 105 29.77 4.62 -28.46
N ILE A 106 30.05 5.13 -27.25
CA ILE A 106 29.05 5.21 -26.18
C ILE A 106 27.94 6.18 -26.61
N HIS A 107 26.68 5.72 -26.55
CA HIS A 107 25.48 6.48 -26.92
C HIS A 107 25.35 6.82 -28.42
N LEU A 108 26.06 6.10 -29.30
CA LEU A 108 25.93 6.22 -30.76
C LEU A 108 24.45 6.11 -31.19
N GLY A 109 24.01 7.00 -32.09
CA GLY A 109 22.63 7.04 -32.64
C GLY A 109 21.50 7.37 -31.66
N ALA A 110 21.76 7.35 -30.36
CA ALA A 110 20.76 7.38 -29.32
C ALA A 110 20.37 8.81 -28.89
N THR A 111 19.47 8.87 -27.91
CA THR A 111 19.02 10.10 -27.25
C THR A 111 18.90 9.81 -25.76
N SER A 112 18.82 10.85 -24.92
CA SER A 112 18.79 10.75 -23.46
C SER A 112 17.73 9.75 -22.92
N CYS A 113 16.56 9.68 -23.59
CA CYS A 113 15.49 8.74 -23.25
C CYS A 113 15.77 7.27 -23.66
N TYR A 114 16.86 6.95 -24.37
CA TYR A 114 17.30 5.56 -24.53
C TYR A 114 17.80 4.96 -23.21
N VAL A 115 18.50 5.75 -22.39
CA VAL A 115 18.97 5.26 -21.07
C VAL A 115 18.02 5.62 -19.94
N GLY A 116 17.44 6.82 -19.93
CA GLY A 116 16.46 7.23 -18.90
C GLY A 116 15.22 6.33 -18.88
N ASP A 117 14.39 6.44 -19.90
CA ASP A 117 13.07 5.78 -19.97
C ASP A 117 13.15 4.24 -19.96
N ASN A 118 14.17 3.63 -20.57
CA ASN A 118 14.34 2.18 -20.52
C ASN A 118 14.80 1.69 -19.14
N THR A 119 15.65 2.45 -18.43
CA THR A 119 15.98 2.15 -17.02
C THR A 119 14.74 2.30 -16.14
N ASP A 120 13.94 3.37 -16.32
CA ASP A 120 12.70 3.56 -15.57
C ASP A 120 11.76 2.34 -15.76
N LEU A 121 11.58 1.85 -16.99
CA LEU A 121 10.78 0.64 -17.27
C LEU A 121 11.37 -0.63 -16.64
N ILE A 122 12.69 -0.80 -16.61
CA ILE A 122 13.37 -1.92 -15.92
C ILE A 122 13.14 -1.83 -14.41
N ILE A 123 13.27 -0.63 -13.82
CA ILE A 123 13.01 -0.35 -12.41
C ILE A 123 11.56 -0.70 -12.05
N LEU A 124 10.58 -0.20 -12.82
CA LEU A 124 9.16 -0.47 -12.60
C LEU A 124 8.83 -1.98 -12.64
N ARG A 125 9.32 -2.70 -13.66
CA ARG A 125 9.14 -4.17 -13.76
C ARG A 125 9.71 -4.89 -12.54
N ASN A 126 10.95 -4.57 -12.19
CA ASN A 126 11.68 -5.25 -11.12
C ASN A 126 11.09 -4.90 -9.73
N ALA A 127 10.53 -3.69 -9.56
CA ALA A 127 9.80 -3.30 -8.37
C ALA A 127 8.47 -4.06 -8.22
N PHE A 128 7.72 -4.29 -9.30
CA PHE A 128 6.56 -5.21 -9.25
C PHE A 128 6.99 -6.64 -8.89
N ASP A 129 8.11 -7.14 -9.41
CA ASP A 129 8.64 -8.47 -9.08
C ASP A 129 9.05 -8.61 -7.59
N LEU A 130 9.33 -7.49 -6.90
CA LEU A 130 9.50 -7.46 -5.44
C LEU A 130 8.16 -7.40 -4.67
N LEU A 131 7.15 -6.65 -5.17
CA LEU A 131 5.84 -6.52 -4.50
C LEU A 131 4.98 -7.78 -4.63
N LEU A 132 4.93 -8.40 -5.80
CA LEU A 132 4.10 -9.58 -6.10
C LEU A 132 4.24 -10.73 -5.07
N PRO A 133 5.46 -11.23 -4.75
CA PRO A 133 5.62 -12.29 -3.76
C PRO A 133 5.36 -11.84 -2.32
N LYS A 134 5.42 -10.53 -2.03
CA LYS A 134 5.03 -9.98 -0.71
C LYS A 134 3.52 -9.99 -0.54
N LEU A 135 2.78 -9.53 -1.54
CA LEU A 135 1.32 -9.57 -1.59
C LEU A 135 0.79 -11.02 -1.56
N ALA A 136 1.39 -11.92 -2.34
CA ALA A 136 1.04 -13.34 -2.32
C ALA A 136 1.24 -13.99 -0.93
N ARG A 137 2.28 -13.62 -0.18
CA ARG A 137 2.45 -14.08 1.22
C ARG A 137 1.40 -13.52 2.16
N VAL A 138 1.03 -12.23 2.05
CA VAL A 138 -0.07 -11.65 2.85
C VAL A 138 -1.37 -12.44 2.62
N ILE A 139 -1.71 -12.67 1.36
CA ILE A 139 -2.90 -13.44 0.96
C ILE A 139 -2.83 -14.88 1.52
N SER A 140 -1.67 -15.55 1.45
CA SER A 140 -1.48 -16.87 2.06
C SER A 140 -1.75 -16.88 3.55
N ARG A 141 -1.15 -15.97 4.33
CA ARG A 141 -1.31 -15.95 5.80
C ARG A 141 -2.73 -15.63 6.23
N LEU A 142 -3.39 -14.71 5.51
CA LEU A 142 -4.81 -14.43 5.72
C LEU A 142 -5.69 -15.63 5.34
N ALA A 143 -5.35 -16.40 4.30
CA ALA A 143 -6.04 -17.63 3.93
C ALA A 143 -5.86 -18.77 4.96
N ASP A 144 -4.65 -18.91 5.52
CA ASP A 144 -4.35 -19.84 6.62
C ASP A 144 -5.23 -19.51 7.84
N PHE A 145 -5.23 -18.24 8.27
CA PHE A 145 -6.05 -17.69 9.36
C PHE A 145 -7.56 -17.82 9.07
N ALA A 146 -8.00 -17.56 7.83
CA ALA A 146 -9.39 -17.66 7.43
C ALA A 146 -9.90 -19.10 7.50
N LYS A 147 -9.05 -20.07 7.14
CA LYS A 147 -9.34 -21.50 7.23
C LYS A 147 -9.42 -21.97 8.68
N GLU A 148 -8.47 -21.57 9.53
CA GLU A 148 -8.48 -21.90 10.97
C GLU A 148 -9.76 -21.41 11.65
N HIS A 149 -10.15 -20.16 11.39
CA HIS A 149 -11.31 -19.54 12.03
C HIS A 149 -12.58 -19.56 11.16
N ALA A 150 -12.65 -20.46 10.17
CA ALA A 150 -13.78 -20.58 9.24
C ALA A 150 -15.13 -20.82 9.95
N ASN A 151 -15.11 -21.53 11.08
CA ASN A 151 -16.28 -21.90 11.88
C ASN A 151 -16.51 -21.01 13.12
N LEU A 152 -15.58 -20.12 13.49
CA LEU A 152 -15.65 -19.33 14.73
C LEU A 152 -16.65 -18.17 14.60
N PRO A 153 -17.82 -18.18 15.27
CA PRO A 153 -18.81 -17.12 15.15
C PRO A 153 -18.30 -15.78 15.71
N THR A 154 -18.71 -14.68 15.08
CA THR A 154 -18.49 -13.29 15.53
C THR A 154 -19.71 -12.45 15.14
N LEU A 155 -19.99 -11.41 15.92
CA LEU A 155 -21.08 -10.48 15.65
C LEU A 155 -20.90 -9.83 14.28
N GLY A 156 -21.96 -9.82 13.45
CA GLY A 156 -21.97 -9.06 12.20
C GLY A 156 -22.02 -7.56 12.47
N PHE A 157 -21.47 -6.76 11.56
CA PHE A 157 -21.50 -5.30 11.69
C PHE A 157 -21.92 -4.63 10.38
N THR A 158 -23.04 -3.90 10.44
CA THR A 158 -23.47 -2.96 9.40
C THR A 158 -23.67 -1.59 10.07
N HIS A 159 -23.16 -0.51 9.48
CA HIS A 159 -23.07 0.81 10.15
C HIS A 159 -22.33 0.79 11.50
N PHE A 160 -21.48 -0.23 11.73
CA PHE A 160 -20.89 -0.55 13.04
C PHE A 160 -21.93 -0.73 14.17
N GLN A 161 -23.12 -1.20 13.82
CA GLN A 161 -24.16 -1.70 14.72
C GLN A 161 -24.25 -3.22 14.65
N PRO A 162 -24.72 -3.89 15.73
CA PRO A 162 -24.99 -5.33 15.75
C PRO A 162 -25.85 -5.78 14.55
N ALA A 163 -25.41 -6.86 13.88
CA ALA A 163 -26.10 -7.49 12.77
C ALA A 163 -25.88 -9.01 12.78
N GLN A 164 -26.64 -9.72 11.94
CA GLN A 164 -26.62 -11.18 11.81
C GLN A 164 -25.20 -11.77 11.78
N LEU A 165 -25.01 -12.89 12.49
CA LEU A 165 -23.67 -13.42 12.76
C LEU A 165 -22.93 -13.80 11.47
N THR A 166 -21.61 -13.69 11.55
CA THR A 166 -20.67 -14.20 10.55
C THR A 166 -19.59 -15.00 11.25
N THR A 167 -18.59 -15.51 10.54
CA THR A 167 -17.40 -16.10 11.17
C THR A 167 -16.18 -15.22 11.02
N VAL A 168 -15.22 -15.36 11.94
CA VAL A 168 -13.95 -14.62 11.90
C VAL A 168 -13.21 -14.92 10.57
N GLY A 169 -13.22 -16.17 10.12
CA GLY A 169 -12.72 -16.54 8.80
C GLY A 169 -13.51 -15.92 7.63
N LYS A 170 -14.85 -15.90 7.70
CA LYS A 170 -15.68 -15.29 6.64
C LYS A 170 -15.55 -13.76 6.57
N ARG A 171 -15.20 -13.10 7.68
CA ARG A 171 -14.76 -11.70 7.70
C ARG A 171 -13.39 -11.55 7.04
N CYS A 172 -12.42 -12.41 7.36
CA CYS A 172 -11.09 -12.40 6.74
C CYS A 172 -11.16 -12.58 5.21
N CYS A 173 -12.07 -13.43 4.69
CA CYS A 173 -12.24 -13.59 3.24
C CYS A 173 -12.61 -12.30 2.50
N LEU A 174 -13.24 -11.32 3.14
CA LEU A 174 -13.48 -10.00 2.53
C LEU A 174 -12.15 -9.29 2.24
N TRP A 175 -11.22 -9.34 3.19
CA TRP A 175 -9.87 -8.77 3.07
C TRP A 175 -9.03 -9.48 2.01
N ILE A 176 -9.17 -10.81 1.92
CA ILE A 176 -8.45 -11.64 0.95
C ILE A 176 -8.93 -11.33 -0.47
N GLN A 177 -10.24 -11.17 -0.68
CA GLN A 177 -10.82 -10.90 -2.00
C GLN A 177 -10.27 -9.61 -2.62
N ASP A 178 -10.26 -8.50 -1.86
CA ASP A 178 -9.70 -7.22 -2.30
C ASP A 178 -8.21 -7.37 -2.70
N LEU A 179 -7.42 -8.05 -1.85
CA LEU A 179 -5.99 -8.29 -2.11
C LEU A 179 -5.74 -9.24 -3.30
N CYS A 180 -6.63 -10.20 -3.57
CA CYS A 180 -6.55 -11.05 -4.76
C CYS A 180 -6.80 -10.24 -6.05
N MET A 181 -7.72 -9.27 -6.03
CA MET A 181 -7.93 -8.33 -7.13
C MET A 181 -6.71 -7.43 -7.35
N ASP A 182 -6.06 -6.97 -6.28
CA ASP A 182 -4.80 -6.23 -6.38
C ASP A 182 -3.67 -7.10 -6.93
N LEU A 183 -3.55 -8.37 -6.52
CA LEU A 183 -2.52 -9.30 -7.02
C LEU A 183 -2.67 -9.56 -8.52
N GLN A 184 -3.90 -9.78 -8.99
CA GLN A 184 -4.23 -9.91 -10.42
C GLN A 184 -3.85 -8.64 -11.19
N ASN A 185 -4.16 -7.46 -10.64
CA ASN A 185 -3.84 -6.17 -11.27
C ASN A 185 -2.34 -5.90 -11.34
N LEU A 186 -1.60 -6.06 -10.24
CA LEU A 186 -0.13 -5.92 -10.22
C LEU A 186 0.52 -6.87 -11.23
N LYS A 187 0.05 -8.13 -11.31
CA LYS A 187 0.58 -9.12 -12.26
C LYS A 187 0.30 -8.72 -13.71
N ARG A 188 -0.92 -8.28 -14.01
CA ARG A 188 -1.33 -7.81 -15.33
C ARG A 188 -0.46 -6.64 -15.80
N VAL A 189 -0.38 -5.56 -15.01
CA VAL A 189 0.44 -4.38 -15.35
C VAL A 189 1.92 -4.74 -15.53
N ARG A 190 2.45 -5.64 -14.70
CA ARG A 190 3.83 -6.15 -14.82
C ARG A 190 4.07 -6.93 -16.13
N ASP A 191 3.15 -7.81 -16.51
CA ASP A 191 3.32 -8.67 -17.70
C ASP A 191 2.96 -7.97 -19.02
N ASP A 192 2.09 -6.94 -18.99
CA ASP A 192 1.73 -6.11 -20.14
C ASP A 192 2.76 -4.98 -20.42
N LEU A 193 3.66 -4.71 -19.48
CA LEU A 193 4.67 -3.64 -19.58
C LEU A 193 5.60 -3.85 -20.78
N ARG A 194 5.73 -2.82 -21.62
CA ARG A 194 6.53 -2.86 -22.86
C ARG A 194 7.76 -1.97 -22.75
N PHE A 195 8.83 -2.38 -23.43
CA PHE A 195 10.06 -1.61 -23.53
C PHE A 195 9.90 -0.40 -24.46
N ARG A 196 10.65 0.69 -24.23
CA ARG A 196 10.73 1.80 -25.21
C ARG A 196 11.63 1.40 -26.38
N GLY A 197 12.78 0.78 -26.08
CA GLY A 197 13.79 0.42 -27.07
C GLY A 197 14.53 1.62 -27.66
N VAL A 198 15.02 1.48 -28.89
CA VAL A 198 15.69 2.54 -29.67
C VAL A 198 14.67 3.25 -30.57
N LYS A 199 14.36 4.52 -30.24
CA LYS A 199 13.33 5.33 -30.92
C LYS A 199 13.79 6.71 -31.41
N GLY A 200 15.06 7.07 -31.20
CA GLY A 200 15.56 8.43 -31.47
C GLY A 200 14.85 9.50 -30.63
N THR A 201 15.03 10.77 -31.00
CA THR A 201 14.61 11.95 -30.20
C THR A 201 13.11 12.27 -30.27
N THR A 202 12.41 11.84 -31.32
CA THR A 202 10.97 12.13 -31.56
C THR A 202 10.14 10.88 -31.90
N GLY A 203 10.67 9.68 -31.66
CA GLY A 203 9.98 8.42 -31.93
C GLY A 203 10.27 7.80 -33.30
N THR A 204 10.78 8.60 -34.24
CA THR A 204 10.93 8.26 -35.67
C THR A 204 12.17 7.43 -36.02
N GLN A 205 13.03 7.09 -35.06
CA GLN A 205 14.27 6.31 -35.26
C GLN A 205 15.29 6.91 -36.25
N ALA A 206 15.09 8.14 -36.74
CA ALA A 206 15.84 8.73 -37.86
C ALA A 206 17.37 8.70 -37.71
N SER A 207 17.90 8.87 -36.49
CA SER A 207 19.33 8.79 -36.20
C SER A 207 19.92 7.39 -36.39
N PHE A 208 19.17 6.33 -36.04
CA PHE A 208 19.57 4.95 -36.30
C PHE A 208 19.40 4.59 -37.79
N LEU A 209 18.36 5.10 -38.44
CA LEU A 209 18.18 4.92 -39.88
C LEU A 209 19.32 5.56 -40.70
N GLN A 210 19.86 6.70 -40.24
CA GLN A 210 21.04 7.32 -40.82
C GLN A 210 22.33 6.50 -40.58
N LEU A 211 22.53 5.94 -39.38
CA LEU A 211 23.68 5.06 -39.09
C LEU A 211 23.68 3.77 -39.89
N PHE A 212 22.51 3.26 -40.27
CA PHE A 212 22.36 2.08 -41.12
C PHE A 212 22.09 2.43 -42.59
N GLU A 213 22.45 3.63 -43.05
CA GLU A 213 22.42 4.05 -44.46
C GLU A 213 21.04 3.92 -45.15
N GLY A 214 19.95 3.96 -44.38
CA GLY A 214 18.57 3.76 -44.86
C GLY A 214 18.04 2.33 -44.72
N ASP A 215 18.81 1.39 -44.15
CA ASP A 215 18.36 0.01 -43.88
C ASP A 215 17.36 -0.03 -42.71
N HIS A 216 16.08 0.02 -43.05
CA HIS A 216 14.96 -0.13 -42.11
C HIS A 216 14.98 -1.48 -41.36
N GLN A 217 15.46 -2.57 -41.97
CA GLN A 217 15.47 -3.88 -41.33
C GLN A 217 16.49 -3.94 -40.19
N LYS A 218 17.65 -3.31 -40.34
CA LYS A 218 18.62 -3.16 -39.24
C LYS A 218 18.07 -2.32 -38.09
N VAL A 219 17.31 -1.27 -38.37
CA VAL A 219 16.65 -0.45 -37.32
C VAL A 219 15.64 -1.28 -36.52
N GLU A 220 14.80 -2.07 -37.19
CA GLU A 220 13.85 -2.97 -36.52
C GLU A 220 14.56 -4.10 -35.73
N GLN A 221 15.64 -4.66 -36.29
CA GLN A 221 16.46 -5.67 -35.62
C GLN A 221 17.15 -5.10 -34.37
N LEU A 222 17.68 -3.88 -34.42
CA LEU A 222 18.30 -3.22 -33.26
C LEU A 222 17.28 -3.06 -32.13
N ASP A 223 16.07 -2.57 -32.43
CA ASP A 223 15.00 -2.40 -31.45
C ASP A 223 14.57 -3.72 -30.80
N LYS A 224 14.47 -4.78 -31.60
CA LYS A 224 14.20 -6.13 -31.12
C LYS A 224 15.33 -6.64 -30.22
N MET A 225 16.59 -6.54 -30.66
CA MET A 225 17.75 -7.07 -29.94
C MET A 225 17.94 -6.40 -28.57
N VAL A 226 17.82 -5.07 -28.45
CA VAL A 226 17.92 -4.40 -27.14
C VAL A 226 16.75 -4.73 -26.22
N THR A 227 15.56 -4.97 -26.79
CA THR A 227 14.35 -5.38 -26.04
C THR A 227 14.50 -6.79 -25.47
N GLU A 228 15.01 -7.73 -26.27
CA GLU A 228 15.28 -9.11 -25.85
C GLU A 228 16.40 -9.17 -24.81
N LYS A 229 17.52 -8.44 -25.02
CA LYS A 229 18.61 -8.30 -24.03
C LYS A 229 18.11 -7.72 -22.69
N ALA A 230 17.17 -6.78 -22.71
CA ALA A 230 16.54 -6.22 -21.51
C ALA A 230 15.52 -7.16 -20.83
N GLY A 231 15.21 -8.32 -21.42
CA GLY A 231 14.26 -9.29 -20.88
C GLY A 231 12.79 -8.86 -21.03
N PHE A 232 12.46 -8.04 -22.03
CA PHE A 232 11.08 -7.67 -22.35
C PHE A 232 10.56 -8.50 -23.53
N LYS A 233 9.29 -8.92 -23.46
CA LYS A 233 8.64 -9.69 -24.53
C LYS A 233 8.27 -8.84 -25.76
N ARG A 234 8.17 -7.52 -25.60
CA ARG A 234 7.64 -6.59 -26.62
C ARG A 234 8.08 -5.16 -26.35
N ALA A 235 8.37 -4.41 -27.41
CA ALA A 235 8.56 -2.96 -27.39
C ALA A 235 7.28 -2.20 -27.79
N PHE A 236 7.23 -0.91 -27.50
CA PHE A 236 6.33 0.01 -28.19
C PHE A 236 6.78 0.16 -29.65
N ILE A 237 5.83 0.10 -30.59
CA ILE A 237 6.06 0.45 -32.01
C ILE A 237 6.00 1.98 -32.16
N ILE A 238 4.94 2.58 -31.62
CA ILE A 238 4.70 4.03 -31.64
C ILE A 238 5.11 4.63 -30.29
N THR A 239 5.98 5.64 -30.32
CA THR A 239 6.34 6.50 -29.18
C THR A 239 6.46 7.95 -29.66
N GLY A 240 6.41 8.91 -28.74
CA GLY A 240 7.05 10.21 -28.94
C GLY A 240 8.54 10.08 -28.63
N GLN A 241 9.11 11.06 -27.93
CA GLN A 241 10.46 10.89 -27.36
C GLN A 241 10.51 9.79 -26.29
N THR A 242 9.40 9.54 -25.60
CA THR A 242 9.31 8.66 -24.42
C THR A 242 8.26 7.56 -24.60
N TYR A 243 8.29 6.56 -23.72
CA TYR A 243 7.10 5.73 -23.51
C TYR A 243 5.95 6.62 -22.99
N THR A 244 4.72 6.30 -23.37
CA THR A 244 3.56 7.13 -22.98
C THR A 244 3.38 7.16 -21.46
N ARG A 245 3.32 8.36 -20.87
CA ARG A 245 3.11 8.56 -19.42
C ARG A 245 1.75 8.05 -18.92
N LYS A 246 0.86 7.59 -19.82
CA LYS A 246 -0.30 6.76 -19.47
C LYS A 246 0.09 5.44 -18.78
N VAL A 247 1.28 4.89 -19.04
CA VAL A 247 1.82 3.74 -18.29
C VAL A 247 1.99 4.09 -16.81
N ASP A 248 2.49 5.29 -16.50
CA ASP A 248 2.70 5.72 -15.11
C ASP A 248 1.37 5.89 -14.37
N ILE A 249 0.30 6.33 -15.06
CA ILE A 249 -1.07 6.31 -14.51
C ILE A 249 -1.47 4.88 -14.16
N GLU A 250 -1.32 3.93 -15.09
CA GLU A 250 -1.74 2.55 -14.89
C GLU A 250 -1.00 1.86 -13.73
N VAL A 251 0.30 2.12 -13.62
CA VAL A 251 1.15 1.63 -12.53
C VAL A 251 0.71 2.20 -11.17
N LEU A 252 0.55 3.52 -11.04
CA LEU A 252 0.12 4.11 -9.76
C LEU A 252 -1.37 3.86 -9.45
N SER A 253 -2.22 3.60 -10.45
CA SER A 253 -3.63 3.24 -10.22
C SER A 253 -3.77 1.93 -9.46
N VAL A 254 -3.01 0.90 -9.84
CA VAL A 254 -3.08 -0.41 -9.16
C VAL A 254 -2.42 -0.39 -7.78
N LEU A 255 -1.42 0.48 -7.57
CA LEU A 255 -0.85 0.71 -6.25
C LEU A 255 -1.79 1.52 -5.34
N ALA A 256 -2.51 2.51 -5.88
CA ALA A 256 -3.53 3.26 -5.13
C ALA A 256 -4.72 2.38 -4.74
N SER A 257 -5.14 1.44 -5.61
CA SER A 257 -6.11 0.37 -5.29
C SER A 257 -5.67 -0.44 -4.06
N LEU A 258 -4.44 -0.97 -4.10
CA LEU A 258 -3.83 -1.67 -2.96
C LEU A 258 -3.78 -0.80 -1.69
N GLY A 259 -3.58 0.51 -1.84
CA GLY A 259 -3.72 1.48 -0.75
C GLY A 259 -5.12 1.49 -0.12
N ALA A 260 -6.18 1.51 -0.93
CA ALA A 260 -7.56 1.45 -0.43
C ALA A 260 -7.84 0.11 0.30
N SER A 261 -7.47 -1.02 -0.30
CA SER A 261 -7.61 -2.36 0.28
C SER A 261 -6.93 -2.44 1.65
N VAL A 262 -5.64 -2.11 1.73
CA VAL A 262 -4.87 -2.18 2.98
C VAL A 262 -5.38 -1.20 4.05
N HIS A 263 -5.86 -0.01 3.64
CA HIS A 263 -6.46 0.95 4.58
C HIS A 263 -7.75 0.41 5.21
N LYS A 264 -8.62 -0.20 4.40
CA LYS A 264 -9.86 -0.85 4.85
C LYS A 264 -9.57 -2.01 5.81
N ILE A 265 -8.67 -2.91 5.45
CA ILE A 265 -8.30 -4.09 6.24
C ILE A 265 -7.73 -3.68 7.61
N CYS A 266 -6.75 -2.78 7.62
CA CYS A 266 -6.15 -2.30 8.86
C CYS A 266 -7.11 -1.45 9.69
N THR A 267 -8.13 -0.81 9.09
CA THR A 267 -9.18 -0.12 9.83
C THR A 267 -10.14 -1.10 10.53
N ASP A 268 -10.54 -2.19 9.87
CA ASP A 268 -11.31 -3.26 10.53
C ASP A 268 -10.55 -3.84 11.74
N ILE A 269 -9.25 -4.14 11.59
CA ILE A 269 -8.39 -4.65 12.67
C ILE A 269 -8.32 -3.67 13.85
N ARG A 270 -8.21 -2.36 13.57
CA ARG A 270 -8.22 -1.31 14.61
C ARG A 270 -9.55 -1.24 15.37
N LEU A 271 -10.68 -1.48 14.71
CA LEU A 271 -11.99 -1.58 15.36
C LEU A 271 -12.11 -2.85 16.19
N LEU A 272 -11.66 -4.00 15.68
CA LEU A 272 -11.66 -5.28 16.41
C LEU A 272 -10.76 -5.25 17.66
N ALA A 273 -9.67 -4.48 17.63
CA ALA A 273 -8.81 -4.22 18.79
C ALA A 273 -9.51 -3.36 19.87
N ASN A 274 -10.27 -2.32 19.46
CA ASN A 274 -11.12 -1.58 20.40
C ASN A 274 -12.17 -2.51 21.06
N LEU A 275 -12.82 -3.35 20.26
CA LEU A 275 -13.78 -4.35 20.68
C LEU A 275 -13.17 -5.52 21.48
N LYS A 276 -11.83 -5.65 21.49
CA LYS A 276 -11.02 -6.71 22.12
C LYS A 276 -11.32 -8.11 21.58
N GLU A 277 -11.79 -8.21 20.33
CA GLU A 277 -12.00 -9.50 19.65
C GLU A 277 -10.72 -10.00 18.98
N MET A 278 -9.88 -9.08 18.53
CA MET A 278 -8.65 -9.38 17.79
C MET A 278 -7.58 -8.30 18.06
N GLU A 279 -6.32 -8.69 18.26
CA GLU A 279 -5.16 -7.79 18.35
C GLU A 279 -4.12 -8.10 17.27
N GLU A 280 -3.33 -7.09 16.89
CA GLU A 280 -2.10 -7.30 16.10
C GLU A 280 -0.99 -7.90 16.98
N PRO A 281 0.01 -8.62 16.40
CA PRO A 281 1.02 -9.32 17.17
C PRO A 281 1.82 -8.41 18.10
N PHE A 282 2.10 -8.90 19.31
CA PHE A 282 2.80 -8.16 20.35
C PHE A 282 4.15 -8.80 20.67
N GLU A 283 5.26 -8.11 20.38
CA GLU A 283 6.61 -8.64 20.65
C GLU A 283 6.86 -8.71 22.17
N LYS A 284 7.63 -9.72 22.64
CA LYS A 284 7.85 -9.98 24.08
C LYS A 284 8.44 -8.81 24.88
N GLN A 285 9.07 -7.85 24.20
CA GLN A 285 9.67 -6.64 24.78
C GLN A 285 8.95 -5.34 24.33
N GLN A 286 7.80 -5.44 23.66
CA GLN A 286 7.06 -4.29 23.14
C GLN A 286 6.43 -3.48 24.28
N ILE A 287 6.71 -2.19 24.34
CA ILE A 287 6.06 -1.26 25.27
C ILE A 287 4.87 -0.63 24.55
N GLY A 288 3.66 -1.00 24.94
CA GLY A 288 2.41 -0.51 24.30
C GLY A 288 2.10 0.96 24.62
N SER A 289 2.50 1.42 25.80
CA SER A 289 2.40 2.82 26.26
C SER A 289 3.49 3.10 27.30
N SER A 290 4.04 4.31 27.31
CA SER A 290 5.02 4.76 28.31
C SER A 290 4.45 4.94 29.73
N ALA A 291 3.11 4.91 29.90
CA ALA A 291 2.44 5.14 31.18
C ALA A 291 1.38 4.09 31.57
N MET A 292 0.91 3.26 30.63
CA MET A 292 -0.16 2.28 30.87
C MET A 292 0.28 0.86 30.45
N PRO A 293 0.74 0.01 31.38
CA PRO A 293 1.35 -1.29 31.04
C PRO A 293 0.35 -2.28 30.43
N TYR A 294 -0.95 -2.13 30.69
CA TYR A 294 -2.02 -2.94 30.10
C TYR A 294 -2.46 -2.47 28.70
N LYS A 295 -2.06 -1.26 28.27
CA LYS A 295 -2.59 -0.65 27.05
C LYS A 295 -1.79 -1.06 25.82
N ARG A 296 -2.34 -1.97 25.03
CA ARG A 296 -1.89 -2.27 23.67
C ARG A 296 -2.57 -1.33 22.67
N ASN A 297 -1.84 -0.95 21.62
CA ASN A 297 -2.32 -0.08 20.55
C ASN A 297 -2.02 -0.75 19.20
N PRO A 298 -2.95 -0.72 18.22
CA PRO A 298 -2.79 -1.34 16.90
C PRO A 298 -1.87 -0.52 15.98
N MET A 299 -0.63 -0.30 16.41
CA MET A 299 0.26 0.70 15.83
C MET A 299 0.85 0.31 14.47
N ARG A 300 1.04 -0.99 14.18
CA ARG A 300 1.41 -1.45 12.82
C ARG A 300 0.25 -1.23 11.86
N SER A 301 -0.97 -1.51 12.31
CA SER A 301 -2.22 -1.31 11.56
C SER A 301 -2.47 0.18 11.29
N GLU A 302 -2.21 1.05 12.28
CA GLU A 302 -2.27 2.51 12.12
C GLU A 302 -1.20 3.04 11.15
N ARG A 303 0.02 2.51 11.21
CA ARG A 303 1.08 2.82 10.23
C ARG A 303 0.69 2.41 8.82
N CYS A 304 0.08 1.24 8.64
CA CYS A 304 -0.46 0.80 7.35
C CYS A 304 -1.53 1.77 6.84
N CYS A 305 -2.53 2.13 7.65
CA CYS A 305 -3.55 3.13 7.29
C CYS A 305 -2.94 4.50 6.94
N SER A 306 -1.84 4.89 7.58
CA SER A 306 -1.18 6.18 7.32
C SER A 306 -0.45 6.17 5.97
N LEU A 307 0.38 5.16 5.72
CA LEU A 307 1.16 5.02 4.49
C LEU A 307 0.28 4.69 3.28
N ALA A 308 -0.71 3.82 3.44
CA ALA A 308 -1.67 3.49 2.39
C ALA A 308 -2.49 4.72 1.93
N ARG A 309 -2.68 5.73 2.80
CA ARG A 309 -3.26 7.02 2.42
C ARG A 309 -2.35 7.83 1.50
N HIS A 310 -1.03 7.85 1.75
CA HIS A 310 -0.07 8.47 0.82
C HIS A 310 -0.10 7.79 -0.54
N LEU A 311 -0.14 6.45 -0.55
CA LEU A 311 -0.21 5.66 -1.78
C LEU A 311 -1.48 5.94 -2.62
N MET A 312 -2.63 6.19 -1.98
CA MET A 312 -3.84 6.66 -2.65
C MET A 312 -3.70 8.09 -3.22
N THR A 313 -3.07 9.01 -2.47
CA THR A 313 -2.87 10.41 -2.91
C THR A 313 -1.97 10.52 -4.15
N LEU A 314 -0.88 9.73 -4.21
CA LEU A 314 0.12 9.79 -5.29
C LEU A 314 -0.45 9.52 -6.69
N LEU A 315 -1.62 8.89 -6.84
CA LEU A 315 -2.26 8.70 -8.14
C LEU A 315 -2.53 10.01 -8.90
N MET A 316 -2.71 11.12 -8.18
CA MET A 316 -2.98 12.42 -8.83
C MET A 316 -1.78 12.96 -9.62
N ASP A 317 -0.55 12.55 -9.28
CA ASP A 317 0.66 12.99 -9.97
C ASP A 317 0.69 12.57 -11.45
N PRO A 318 0.73 11.26 -11.81
CA PRO A 318 0.78 10.85 -13.21
C PRO A 318 -0.50 11.18 -13.99
N LEU A 319 -1.65 11.28 -13.31
CA LEU A 319 -2.90 11.75 -13.93
C LEU A 319 -2.76 13.17 -14.48
N GLN A 320 -2.22 14.09 -13.67
CA GLN A 320 -1.94 15.46 -14.10
C GLN A 320 -0.83 15.48 -15.15
N THR A 321 0.33 14.89 -14.84
CA THR A 321 1.52 14.91 -15.71
C THR A 321 1.25 14.35 -17.12
N ALA A 322 0.55 13.22 -17.24
CA ALA A 322 0.26 12.66 -18.57
C ALA A 322 -0.79 13.47 -19.35
N SER A 323 -1.65 14.24 -18.67
CA SER A 323 -2.66 15.09 -19.32
C SER A 323 -2.08 16.36 -19.96
N VAL A 324 -0.88 16.78 -19.54
CA VAL A 324 -0.22 18.03 -19.98
C VAL A 324 1.05 17.81 -20.82
N GLN A 325 1.40 16.58 -21.19
CA GLN A 325 2.47 16.33 -22.16
C GLN A 325 2.09 16.90 -23.54
N TRP A 326 2.84 17.87 -24.04
CA TRP A 326 2.60 18.45 -25.37
C TRP A 326 3.38 17.71 -26.46
N PHE A 327 2.68 17.35 -27.54
CA PHE A 327 3.24 16.67 -28.72
C PHE A 327 4.09 15.44 -28.34
N GLU A 328 5.30 15.31 -28.88
CA GLU A 328 6.17 14.16 -28.61
C GLU A 328 6.79 14.18 -27.20
N ARG A 329 6.88 15.35 -26.55
CA ARG A 329 7.51 15.53 -25.23
C ARG A 329 7.42 16.93 -24.60
N THR A 330 7.20 17.01 -23.28
CA THR A 330 7.58 18.17 -22.44
C THR A 330 8.23 17.74 -21.11
N LEU A 331 9.31 18.39 -20.66
CA LEU A 331 10.20 17.87 -19.59
C LEU A 331 9.65 18.04 -18.15
N ASP A 332 8.44 18.59 -17.98
CA ASP A 332 7.79 18.84 -16.69
C ASP A 332 7.54 17.57 -15.85
N ASP A 333 7.38 16.41 -16.50
CA ASP A 333 7.28 15.10 -15.84
C ASP A 333 8.54 14.70 -15.05
N SER A 334 9.71 15.23 -15.41
CA SER A 334 11.01 14.65 -15.02
C SER A 334 11.26 14.77 -13.52
N ALA A 335 10.92 15.93 -12.94
CA ALA A 335 11.02 16.15 -11.50
C ALA A 335 9.92 15.38 -10.73
N ASN A 336 8.70 15.36 -11.27
CA ASN A 336 7.56 14.69 -10.63
C ASN A 336 7.77 13.17 -10.55
N ARG A 337 8.11 12.51 -11.66
CA ARG A 337 8.33 11.05 -11.76
C ARG A 337 9.47 10.56 -10.87
N ARG A 338 10.53 11.35 -10.69
CA ARG A 338 11.64 11.07 -9.76
C ARG A 338 11.18 10.99 -8.29
N ILE A 339 10.02 11.57 -7.96
CA ILE A 339 9.39 11.49 -6.64
C ILE A 339 8.29 10.41 -6.64
N CYS A 340 7.21 10.62 -7.41
CA CYS A 340 5.96 9.87 -7.25
C CYS A 340 6.10 8.36 -7.53
N LEU A 341 6.92 7.97 -8.52
CA LEU A 341 7.14 6.56 -8.84
C LEU A 341 7.90 5.85 -7.71
N ALA A 342 9.02 6.42 -7.26
CA ALA A 342 9.83 5.86 -6.19
C ALA A 342 9.07 5.80 -4.86
N GLU A 343 8.40 6.90 -4.48
CA GLU A 343 7.62 6.93 -3.23
C GLU A 343 6.44 5.95 -3.25
N ALA A 344 5.76 5.76 -4.39
CA ALA A 344 4.67 4.79 -4.50
C ALA A 344 5.15 3.35 -4.23
N PHE A 345 6.22 2.90 -4.89
CA PHE A 345 6.74 1.54 -4.70
C PHE A 345 7.37 1.33 -3.30
N LEU A 346 8.11 2.30 -2.76
CA LEU A 346 8.65 2.22 -1.40
C LEU A 346 7.54 2.20 -0.33
N THR A 347 6.44 2.92 -0.56
CA THR A 347 5.25 2.93 0.30
C THR A 347 4.51 1.59 0.22
N ALA A 348 4.26 1.08 -1.00
CA ALA A 348 3.65 -0.23 -1.24
C ALA A 348 4.46 -1.37 -0.59
N ASP A 349 5.79 -1.33 -0.73
CA ASP A 349 6.70 -2.29 -0.11
C ASP A 349 6.56 -2.30 1.42
N THR A 350 6.55 -1.10 2.03
CA THR A 350 6.41 -0.94 3.48
C THR A 350 5.10 -1.50 4.01
N ILE A 351 3.97 -1.20 3.34
CA ILE A 351 2.66 -1.66 3.80
C ILE A 351 2.51 -3.18 3.62
N LEU A 352 3.05 -3.78 2.56
CA LEU A 352 3.05 -5.24 2.41
C LEU A 352 3.96 -5.93 3.43
N ASN A 353 5.17 -5.42 3.68
CA ASN A 353 6.06 -5.94 4.73
C ASN A 353 5.38 -5.88 6.11
N THR A 354 4.71 -4.77 6.41
CA THR A 354 4.03 -4.57 7.70
C THR A 354 2.76 -5.40 7.82
N LEU A 355 1.97 -5.52 6.74
CA LEU A 355 0.74 -6.33 6.73
C LEU A 355 1.05 -7.83 6.77
N GLN A 356 2.14 -8.30 6.15
CA GLN A 356 2.61 -9.68 6.33
C GLN A 356 2.89 -9.92 7.83
N ASN A 357 3.66 -9.04 8.48
CA ASN A 357 3.96 -9.15 9.91
C ASN A 357 2.71 -9.09 10.81
N ILE A 358 1.66 -8.35 10.44
CA ILE A 358 0.36 -8.38 11.14
C ILE A 358 -0.33 -9.73 10.95
N SER A 359 -0.46 -10.19 9.69
CA SER A 359 -1.15 -11.45 9.34
C SER A 359 -0.46 -12.71 9.88
N GLU A 360 0.86 -12.69 10.08
CA GLU A 360 1.64 -13.78 10.67
C GLU A 360 1.45 -13.94 12.19
N GLY A 361 0.65 -13.10 12.84
CA GLY A 361 0.45 -13.17 14.30
C GLY A 361 -0.79 -12.45 14.84
N LEU A 362 -1.89 -12.43 14.09
CA LEU A 362 -3.19 -11.98 14.59
C LEU A 362 -3.59 -12.82 15.81
N VAL A 363 -3.93 -12.17 16.93
CA VAL A 363 -4.39 -12.83 18.16
C VAL A 363 -5.90 -12.68 18.29
N VAL A 364 -6.64 -13.78 18.39
CA VAL A 364 -8.11 -13.79 18.52
C VAL A 364 -8.51 -14.12 19.96
N TYR A 365 -9.60 -13.51 20.44
CA TYR A 365 -10.11 -13.69 21.81
C TYR A 365 -11.54 -14.28 21.82
N PRO A 366 -11.73 -15.60 21.61
CA PRO A 366 -13.04 -16.24 21.53
C PRO A 366 -13.97 -15.91 22.71
N LYS A 367 -13.48 -15.85 23.95
CA LYS A 367 -14.32 -15.53 25.12
C LYS A 367 -14.84 -14.09 25.18
N VAL A 368 -14.18 -13.13 24.51
CA VAL A 368 -14.71 -11.77 24.33
C VAL A 368 -15.80 -11.77 23.25
N ILE A 369 -15.55 -12.49 22.16
CA ILE A 369 -16.51 -12.65 21.05
C ILE A 369 -17.79 -13.34 21.53
N GLU A 370 -17.67 -14.45 22.26
CA GLU A 370 -18.78 -15.17 22.90
C GLU A 370 -19.57 -14.29 23.87
N ARG A 371 -18.91 -13.40 24.66
CA ARG A 371 -19.64 -12.44 25.51
C ARG A 371 -20.44 -11.46 24.66
N ARG A 372 -19.84 -10.86 23.62
CA ARG A 372 -20.54 -9.89 22.78
C ARG A 372 -21.70 -10.51 22.00
N ILE A 373 -21.55 -11.74 21.50
CA ILE A 373 -22.65 -12.48 20.88
C ILE A 373 -23.79 -12.66 21.87
N ARG A 374 -23.53 -13.09 23.12
CA ARG A 374 -24.60 -13.27 24.13
C ARG A 374 -25.37 -11.98 24.47
N GLN A 375 -24.78 -10.80 24.30
CA GLN A 375 -25.48 -9.53 24.52
C GLN A 375 -26.44 -9.14 23.38
N GLU A 376 -26.18 -9.57 22.14
CA GLU A 376 -26.93 -9.11 20.97
C GLU A 376 -27.81 -10.20 20.34
N LEU A 377 -27.40 -11.47 20.48
CA LEU A 377 -28.11 -12.63 19.93
C LEU A 377 -29.55 -12.79 20.45
N PRO A 378 -29.90 -12.45 21.71
CA PRO A 378 -31.30 -12.47 22.16
C PRO A 378 -32.25 -11.65 21.27
N PHE A 379 -31.81 -10.48 20.80
CA PHE A 379 -32.60 -9.64 19.90
C PHE A 379 -32.69 -10.23 18.48
N MET A 380 -31.59 -10.83 17.98
CA MET A 380 -31.54 -11.44 16.65
C MET A 380 -32.25 -12.79 16.56
N ALA A 381 -32.40 -13.50 17.68
CA ALA A 381 -33.07 -14.80 17.78
C ALA A 381 -34.61 -14.69 17.85
N THR A 382 -35.18 -13.49 17.91
CA THR A 382 -36.61 -13.25 18.12
C THR A 382 -37.51 -13.98 17.13
N GLU A 383 -37.21 -14.01 15.82
CA GLU A 383 -38.01 -14.79 14.85
C GLU A 383 -37.88 -16.31 15.07
N ASN A 384 -36.70 -16.83 15.45
CA ASN A 384 -36.53 -18.26 15.77
C ASN A 384 -37.39 -18.66 16.99
N ILE A 385 -37.47 -17.77 17.99
CA ILE A 385 -38.30 -17.93 19.20
C ILE A 385 -39.80 -17.89 18.83
N ILE A 386 -40.22 -16.97 17.93
CA ILE A 386 -41.58 -16.94 17.37
C ILE A 386 -41.90 -18.24 16.62
N MET A 387 -41.01 -18.70 15.74
CA MET A 387 -41.18 -19.94 14.98
C MET A 387 -41.30 -21.17 15.89
N ALA A 388 -40.52 -21.24 16.97
CA ALA A 388 -40.61 -22.30 17.97
C ALA A 388 -41.95 -22.28 18.72
N MET A 389 -42.44 -21.11 19.12
CA MET A 389 -43.77 -20.96 19.75
C MET A 389 -44.90 -21.35 18.81
N VAL A 390 -44.85 -20.94 17.53
CA VAL A 390 -45.86 -21.33 16.52
C VAL A 390 -45.85 -22.84 16.29
N LYS A 391 -44.66 -23.47 16.22
CA LYS A 391 -44.52 -24.92 16.11
C LYS A 391 -45.05 -25.66 17.35
N ALA A 392 -45.02 -25.02 18.52
CA ALA A 392 -45.62 -25.53 19.76
C ALA A 392 -47.13 -25.23 19.90
N GLY A 393 -47.79 -24.71 18.85
CA GLY A 393 -49.23 -24.42 18.83
C GLY A 393 -49.61 -22.99 19.24
N GLY A 394 -48.65 -22.11 19.47
CA GLY A 394 -48.88 -20.71 19.82
C GLY A 394 -49.30 -19.82 18.64
N SER A 395 -50.03 -18.75 18.93
CA SER A 395 -50.37 -17.71 17.95
C SER A 395 -49.13 -16.88 17.58
N ARG A 396 -48.86 -16.71 16.28
CA ARG A 396 -47.73 -15.90 15.78
C ARG A 396 -47.84 -14.44 16.21
N GLN A 397 -49.06 -13.87 16.18
CA GLN A 397 -49.27 -12.44 16.43
C GLN A 397 -49.11 -12.10 17.91
N ASP A 398 -49.68 -12.92 18.79
CA ASP A 398 -49.57 -12.73 20.25
C ASP A 398 -48.15 -12.98 20.74
N CYS A 399 -47.46 -13.97 20.14
CA CYS A 399 -46.05 -14.24 20.42
C CYS A 399 -45.15 -13.06 20.01
N HIS A 400 -45.36 -12.52 18.80
CA HIS A 400 -44.61 -11.37 18.31
C HIS A 400 -44.79 -10.15 19.22
N GLU A 401 -46.02 -9.81 19.63
CA GLU A 401 -46.24 -8.62 20.46
C GLU A 401 -45.69 -8.78 21.87
N LYS A 402 -45.82 -9.96 22.51
CA LYS A 402 -45.14 -10.24 23.79
C LYS A 402 -43.61 -10.09 23.67
N ILE A 403 -43.00 -10.68 22.63
CA ILE A 403 -41.56 -10.56 22.40
C ILE A 403 -41.15 -9.10 22.12
N ARG A 404 -41.97 -8.33 21.38
CA ARG A 404 -41.73 -6.91 21.12
C ARG A 404 -41.67 -6.09 22.42
N VAL A 405 -42.61 -6.31 23.33
CA VAL A 405 -42.65 -5.64 24.64
C VAL A 405 -41.45 -6.04 25.51
N LEU A 406 -41.15 -7.34 25.65
CA LEU A 406 -39.99 -7.78 26.44
C LEU A 406 -38.66 -7.28 25.83
N SER A 407 -38.53 -7.24 24.51
CA SER A 407 -37.35 -6.72 23.81
C SER A 407 -37.18 -5.21 24.02
N GLN A 408 -38.28 -4.45 24.09
CA GLN A 408 -38.22 -3.02 24.41
C GLN A 408 -37.82 -2.76 25.85
N GLN A 409 -38.23 -3.61 26.80
CA GLN A 409 -37.78 -3.53 28.19
C GLN A 409 -36.29 -3.82 28.32
N ALA A 410 -35.82 -4.95 27.79
CA ALA A 410 -34.39 -5.30 27.81
C ALA A 410 -33.51 -4.25 27.08
N ALA A 411 -33.97 -3.74 25.93
CA ALA A 411 -33.27 -2.66 25.22
C ALA A 411 -33.34 -1.30 25.94
N THR A 412 -34.23 -1.14 26.93
CA THR A 412 -34.25 0.03 27.83
C THR A 412 -33.20 -0.12 28.91
N VAL A 413 -33.15 -1.28 29.59
CA VAL A 413 -32.12 -1.61 30.60
C VAL A 413 -30.72 -1.40 30.03
N VAL A 414 -30.40 -2.03 28.90
CA VAL A 414 -29.07 -1.93 28.25
C VAL A 414 -28.68 -0.49 27.86
N LYS A 415 -29.65 0.41 27.62
CA LYS A 415 -29.39 1.77 27.09
C LYS A 415 -29.58 2.92 28.09
N GLN A 416 -30.35 2.72 29.15
CA GLN A 416 -30.65 3.73 30.18
C GLN A 416 -29.99 3.39 31.52
N GLU A 417 -29.89 2.10 31.85
CA GLU A 417 -29.34 1.61 33.12
C GLU A 417 -27.89 1.14 32.94
N GLY A 418 -27.58 0.50 31.80
CA GLY A 418 -26.23 0.15 31.37
C GLY A 418 -25.79 -1.28 31.72
N ASP A 419 -26.73 -2.11 32.19
CA ASP A 419 -26.53 -3.51 32.54
C ASP A 419 -26.52 -4.46 31.31
N ASP A 420 -26.21 -5.74 31.54
CA ASP A 420 -26.26 -6.80 30.52
C ASP A 420 -27.72 -7.09 30.06
N ASN A 421 -27.91 -7.69 28.87
CA ASN A 421 -29.21 -7.94 28.24
C ASN A 421 -30.00 -9.10 28.88
N ASP A 422 -31.08 -8.76 29.58
CA ASP A 422 -31.93 -9.67 30.35
C ASP A 422 -33.10 -10.31 29.56
N LEU A 423 -33.19 -10.12 28.24
CA LEU A 423 -34.33 -10.57 27.42
C LEU A 423 -34.63 -12.08 27.58
N ILE A 424 -33.61 -12.91 27.74
CA ILE A 424 -33.80 -14.36 27.90
C ILE A 424 -34.33 -14.71 29.29
N GLU A 425 -33.88 -14.02 30.33
CA GLU A 425 -34.41 -14.18 31.70
C GLU A 425 -35.87 -13.70 31.78
N ARG A 426 -36.22 -12.63 31.07
CA ARG A 426 -37.63 -12.19 30.89
C ARG A 426 -38.48 -13.25 30.20
N ILE A 427 -37.99 -13.85 29.11
CA ILE A 427 -38.68 -14.92 28.37
C ILE A 427 -38.82 -16.20 29.21
N GLN A 428 -37.82 -16.54 30.03
CA GLN A 428 -37.89 -17.65 31.00
C GLN A 428 -38.89 -17.38 32.14
N SER A 429 -39.12 -16.11 32.49
CA SER A 429 -40.04 -15.70 33.57
C SER A 429 -41.50 -15.56 33.12
N ASP A 430 -41.75 -15.25 31.85
CA ASP A 430 -43.11 -15.17 31.28
C ASP A 430 -43.63 -16.56 30.88
N ALA A 431 -44.60 -17.06 31.64
CA ALA A 431 -45.23 -18.38 31.47
C ALA A 431 -45.86 -18.61 30.08
N TYR A 432 -46.07 -17.57 29.28
CA TYR A 432 -46.46 -17.73 27.87
C TYR A 432 -45.44 -18.55 27.07
N PHE A 433 -44.15 -18.45 27.38
CA PHE A 433 -43.07 -19.13 26.64
C PHE A 433 -42.72 -20.51 27.21
N SER A 434 -43.44 -21.03 28.22
CA SER A 434 -43.18 -22.35 28.79
C SER A 434 -43.09 -23.51 27.78
N PRO A 435 -43.83 -23.54 26.64
CA PRO A 435 -43.66 -24.57 25.62
C PRO A 435 -42.27 -24.61 24.95
N ILE A 436 -41.48 -23.54 25.05
CA ILE A 436 -40.14 -23.44 24.46
C ILE A 436 -39.01 -23.25 25.48
N HIS A 437 -39.29 -23.15 26.79
CA HIS A 437 -38.27 -22.89 27.82
C HIS A 437 -37.09 -23.89 27.76
N SER A 438 -37.37 -25.17 27.53
CA SER A 438 -36.36 -26.23 27.35
C SER A 438 -35.58 -26.14 26.03
N GLN A 439 -36.08 -25.38 25.05
CA GLN A 439 -35.50 -25.21 23.72
C GLN A 439 -34.59 -23.96 23.63
N LEU A 440 -34.74 -22.99 24.55
CA LEU A 440 -34.07 -21.69 24.48
C LEU A 440 -32.54 -21.79 24.30
N GLN A 441 -31.87 -22.71 25.00
CA GLN A 441 -30.42 -22.89 24.87
C GLN A 441 -29.99 -23.32 23.45
N HIS A 442 -30.82 -24.10 22.75
CA HIS A 442 -30.57 -24.51 21.37
C HIS A 442 -30.97 -23.41 20.36
N LEU A 443 -32.10 -22.72 20.61
CA LEU A 443 -32.56 -21.58 19.79
C LEU A 443 -31.60 -20.37 19.84
N LEU A 444 -30.67 -20.36 20.79
CA LEU A 444 -29.63 -19.35 20.99
C LEU A 444 -28.21 -19.86 20.69
N ASP A 445 -28.04 -21.04 20.08
CA ASP A 445 -26.72 -21.53 19.66
C ASP A 445 -26.15 -20.65 18.53
N PRO A 446 -25.04 -19.92 18.74
CA PRO A 446 -24.43 -19.08 17.70
C PRO A 446 -24.05 -19.84 16.42
N SER A 447 -23.84 -21.16 16.49
CA SER A 447 -23.51 -21.99 15.31
C SER A 447 -24.64 -22.03 14.28
N SER A 448 -25.90 -21.84 14.72
CA SER A 448 -27.07 -21.81 13.83
C SER A 448 -27.26 -20.48 13.09
N PHE A 449 -26.68 -19.38 13.59
CA PHE A 449 -26.88 -18.03 13.05
C PHE A 449 -25.80 -17.58 12.04
N ILE A 450 -24.73 -18.34 11.85
CA ILE A 450 -23.65 -18.02 10.88
C ILE A 450 -23.99 -18.45 9.44
N GLY A 451 -25.15 -19.05 9.20
CA GLY A 451 -25.66 -19.41 7.87
C GLY A 451 -24.69 -20.30 7.09
N ARG A 452 -24.24 -19.82 5.91
CA ARG A 452 -23.30 -20.54 5.03
C ARG A 452 -21.84 -20.07 5.16
N ALA A 453 -21.49 -19.33 6.21
CA ALA A 453 -20.18 -18.70 6.33
C ALA A 453 -18.99 -19.68 6.20
N PRO A 454 -18.97 -20.87 6.83
CA PRO A 454 -17.84 -21.80 6.70
C PRO A 454 -17.68 -22.38 5.29
N GLN A 455 -18.80 -22.73 4.63
CA GLN A 455 -18.76 -23.30 3.27
C GLN A 455 -18.39 -22.23 2.23
N GLN A 456 -18.76 -20.97 2.47
CA GLN A 456 -18.29 -19.83 1.68
C GLN A 456 -16.78 -19.62 1.82
N VAL A 457 -16.22 -19.74 3.04
CA VAL A 457 -14.77 -19.67 3.26
C VAL A 457 -14.07 -20.78 2.48
N GLN A 458 -14.46 -22.04 2.66
CA GLN A 458 -13.82 -23.16 1.99
C GLN A 458 -13.83 -23.00 0.46
N ARG A 459 -15.02 -22.76 -0.12
CA ARG A 459 -15.19 -22.65 -1.58
C ARG A 459 -14.35 -21.52 -2.17
N PHE A 460 -14.34 -20.35 -1.54
CA PHE A 460 -13.56 -19.19 -1.99
C PHE A 460 -12.04 -19.45 -1.94
N LEU A 461 -11.55 -20.08 -0.87
CA LEU A 461 -10.13 -20.43 -0.77
C LEU A 461 -9.71 -21.44 -1.84
N GLU A 462 -10.56 -22.44 -2.12
CA GLU A 462 -10.29 -23.50 -3.09
C GLU A 462 -10.42 -23.06 -4.56
N GLU A 463 -11.47 -22.30 -4.91
CA GLU A 463 -11.74 -21.91 -6.30
C GLU A 463 -11.01 -20.64 -6.74
N GLU A 464 -10.77 -19.68 -5.85
CA GLU A 464 -10.23 -18.35 -6.23
C GLU A 464 -8.82 -18.09 -5.66
N VAL A 465 -8.56 -18.43 -4.40
CA VAL A 465 -7.31 -18.01 -3.73
C VAL A 465 -6.12 -18.93 -4.03
N TYR A 466 -6.24 -20.23 -3.76
CA TYR A 466 -5.12 -21.16 -3.96
C TYR A 466 -4.60 -21.21 -5.41
N PRO A 467 -5.42 -21.10 -6.48
CA PRO A 467 -4.93 -20.99 -7.85
C PRO A 467 -4.02 -19.76 -8.10
N LEU A 468 -4.34 -18.61 -7.48
CA LEU A 468 -3.53 -17.39 -7.59
C LEU A 468 -2.21 -17.46 -6.80
N LEU A 469 -2.17 -18.26 -5.72
CA LEU A 469 -0.98 -18.44 -4.89
C LEU A 469 0.03 -19.45 -5.46
N LYS A 470 -0.43 -20.42 -6.26
CA LYS A 470 0.40 -21.51 -6.82
C LYS A 470 1.70 -21.05 -7.53
N PRO A 471 1.74 -19.95 -8.32
CA PRO A 471 2.99 -19.47 -8.92
C PRO A 471 4.05 -18.98 -7.91
N TYR A 472 3.69 -18.77 -6.65
CA TYR A 472 4.53 -18.18 -5.60
C TYR A 472 4.90 -19.19 -4.49
N GLU A 473 4.52 -20.46 -4.61
CA GLU A 473 4.70 -21.50 -3.58
C GLU A 473 6.15 -21.60 -3.06
N SER A 474 7.12 -21.53 -3.98
CA SER A 474 8.56 -21.58 -3.67
C SER A 474 9.06 -20.45 -2.75
N VAL A 475 8.34 -19.32 -2.69
CA VAL A 475 8.70 -18.14 -1.87
C VAL A 475 7.74 -17.89 -0.70
N MET A 476 6.83 -18.84 -0.39
CA MET A 476 5.92 -18.76 0.76
C MET A 476 6.61 -19.00 2.10
N LYS A 477 7.68 -19.80 2.13
CA LYS A 477 8.45 -20.12 3.34
C LYS A 477 9.40 -19.00 3.79
N ALA A 478 9.40 -17.86 3.11
CA ALA A 478 10.08 -16.64 3.56
C ALA A 478 9.32 -15.98 4.73
N THR A 479 9.50 -16.54 5.93
CA THR A 479 9.05 -15.96 7.21
C THR A 479 9.82 -14.67 7.52
N TRP A 480 9.21 -13.77 8.31
CA TRP A 480 9.82 -12.50 8.75
C TRP A 480 10.92 -12.69 9.83
N LEU A 481 11.69 -13.77 9.77
CA LEU A 481 12.81 -14.02 10.67
C LEU A 481 13.95 -13.05 10.35
N ARG A 482 14.13 -12.04 11.22
CA ARG A 482 15.22 -11.06 11.13
C ARG A 482 16.55 -11.76 10.89
N SER A 483 17.29 -11.30 9.89
CA SER A 483 18.71 -11.61 9.71
C SER A 483 19.53 -11.10 10.90
N ARG A 484 19.67 -11.93 11.94
CA ARG A 484 20.59 -11.67 13.06
C ARG A 484 22.03 -11.66 12.56
N PRO A 485 22.86 -10.66 12.87
CA PRO A 485 24.26 -10.62 12.46
C PRO A 485 25.20 -11.66 13.12
N SER A 486 24.68 -12.64 13.87
CA SER A 486 25.47 -13.61 14.64
C SER A 486 25.65 -14.98 13.97
N ASP A 487 24.65 -15.47 13.24
CA ASP A 487 24.49 -16.92 12.99
C ASP A 487 25.07 -17.35 11.63
N ARG A 488 26.30 -16.89 11.31
CA ARG A 488 27.09 -17.34 10.14
C ARG A 488 28.60 -17.39 10.43
N ALA A 489 29.02 -18.36 11.23
CA ALA A 489 30.40 -18.85 11.17
C ALA A 489 30.55 -19.75 9.91
N PRO A 490 31.47 -19.46 8.97
CA PRO A 490 31.68 -20.31 7.80
C PRO A 490 32.50 -21.55 8.18
N SER A 491 31.95 -22.74 7.98
CA SER A 491 32.69 -23.99 8.08
C SER A 491 33.60 -24.14 6.85
N ILE A 492 34.84 -23.67 6.94
CA ILE A 492 35.87 -23.89 5.92
C ILE A 492 36.54 -25.23 6.19
N THR A 493 36.29 -26.20 5.30
CA THR A 493 37.02 -27.47 5.26
C THR A 493 38.29 -27.33 4.43
N HIS A 494 39.45 -27.49 5.05
CA HIS A 494 40.69 -27.88 4.37
C HIS A 494 41.36 -29.02 5.14
N ALA A 495 42.14 -29.83 4.43
CA ALA A 495 42.83 -31.01 4.95
C ALA A 495 44.30 -30.68 5.30
N GLU A 496 45.08 -31.73 5.62
CA GLU A 496 46.43 -31.70 6.22
C GLU A 496 46.42 -31.30 7.71
N GLY A 497 47.21 -31.90 8.61
CA GLY A 497 48.04 -33.11 8.48
C GLY A 497 49.20 -33.12 9.49
N GLY A 498 49.24 -34.08 10.42
CA GLY A 498 50.42 -34.29 11.29
C GLY A 498 50.16 -34.55 12.78
N LEU A 499 50.41 -35.80 13.17
CA LEU A 499 51.10 -36.33 14.37
C LEU A 499 51.51 -35.42 15.57
N LEU A 500 51.57 -36.07 16.75
CA LEU A 500 52.11 -35.63 18.06
C LEU A 500 51.22 -34.62 18.83
N GLY A 501 51.24 -34.57 20.18
CA GLY A 501 51.84 -35.49 21.14
C GLY A 501 52.10 -34.87 22.53
N HIS A 502 51.37 -35.34 23.56
CA HIS A 502 51.59 -35.21 25.02
C HIS A 502 51.89 -33.85 25.72
N ASP A 503 51.15 -33.66 26.83
CA ASP A 503 51.53 -33.07 28.13
C ASP A 503 51.77 -31.56 28.36
N LEU A 504 51.08 -31.09 29.43
CA LEU A 504 51.43 -29.98 30.36
C LEU A 504 51.41 -28.52 29.82
N ASP A 505 51.04 -27.49 30.59
CA ASP A 505 50.55 -27.40 31.98
C ASP A 505 49.59 -26.19 32.19
N GLN A 506 48.93 -26.14 33.35
CA GLN A 506 48.33 -24.99 34.06
C GLN A 506 48.18 -23.64 33.34
N SER A 507 46.94 -23.20 33.11
CA SER A 507 46.38 -22.00 33.78
C SER A 507 44.88 -21.77 33.52
N VAL A 508 44.21 -21.11 34.47
CA VAL A 508 42.82 -20.56 34.41
C VAL A 508 41.69 -21.54 34.02
N LEU A 509 41.14 -22.25 35.01
CA LEU A 509 39.85 -22.96 34.91
C LEU A 509 38.78 -22.31 35.81
N ASN A 510 37.52 -22.37 35.34
CA ASN A 510 36.26 -22.20 36.09
C ASN A 510 36.03 -20.91 36.90
N CYS A 511 35.15 -20.04 36.38
CA CYS A 511 34.38 -19.10 37.20
C CYS A 511 32.89 -19.12 36.81
N VAL A 512 32.20 -20.22 37.15
CA VAL A 512 30.75 -20.41 36.92
C VAL A 512 30.13 -21.11 38.13
N ARG A 513 29.03 -20.55 38.65
CA ARG A 513 28.31 -20.88 39.91
C ARG A 513 29.01 -20.44 41.21
N VAL A 514 28.42 -19.45 41.89
CA VAL A 514 27.80 -19.54 43.24
C VAL A 514 27.28 -18.15 43.65
N ASN A 515 26.21 -18.09 44.47
CA ASN A 515 25.52 -16.90 45.01
C ASN A 515 24.85 -15.98 43.96
N GLN A 516 23.57 -15.62 44.07
CA GLN A 516 22.89 -15.19 45.30
C GLN A 516 21.48 -15.80 45.48
N ALA A 517 21.28 -16.35 46.68
CA ALA A 517 20.01 -16.33 47.38
C ALA A 517 20.20 -15.53 48.69
N VAL A 518 19.11 -15.26 49.42
CA VAL A 518 19.08 -14.42 50.63
C VAL A 518 19.38 -12.93 50.38
N PHE A 519 18.32 -12.17 50.12
CA PHE A 519 17.82 -11.27 51.17
C PHE A 519 16.30 -11.14 51.07
N CYS A 520 15.63 -11.10 52.23
CA CYS A 520 14.18 -11.22 52.33
C CYS A 520 13.45 -9.87 52.35
N ALA A 521 12.12 -9.95 52.25
CA ALA A 521 11.16 -8.87 52.38
C ALA A 521 11.42 -7.93 53.58
N LEU A 522 11.32 -6.62 53.34
CA LEU A 522 10.88 -5.62 54.33
C LEU A 522 10.35 -4.36 53.61
N ALA A 523 9.10 -4.43 53.14
CA ALA A 523 8.39 -3.32 52.49
C ALA A 523 7.04 -3.04 53.20
N ARG A 524 7.10 -2.86 54.52
CA ARG A 524 5.98 -2.38 55.36
C ARG A 524 6.52 -1.39 56.39
N ASN A 525 5.68 -0.42 56.76
CA ASN A 525 5.84 0.54 57.85
C ASN A 525 7.01 1.53 57.72
N GLY A 526 6.72 2.70 57.16
CA GLY A 526 7.61 3.86 57.19
C GLY A 526 7.63 4.60 58.53
N ARG A 527 8.57 5.57 58.61
CA ARG A 527 8.56 6.84 59.36
C ARG A 527 9.93 7.51 59.16
N SER A 528 10.00 8.80 59.45
CA SER A 528 11.16 9.67 59.18
C SER A 528 12.36 9.40 60.09
N LEU A 529 13.55 9.82 59.63
CA LEU A 529 14.29 10.87 60.32
C LEU A 529 15.12 11.70 59.31
N ALA A 530 15.81 12.75 59.76
CA ALA A 530 16.44 13.76 58.91
C ALA A 530 17.86 14.14 59.37
N LEU A 531 18.50 15.03 58.59
CA LEU A 531 19.73 15.80 58.87
C LEU A 531 21.07 15.04 58.86
N LEU A 532 21.98 15.48 57.98
CA LEU A 532 23.28 16.10 58.36
C LEU A 532 23.94 16.84 57.16
N ARG A 533 24.48 18.04 57.43
CA ARG A 533 25.16 19.06 56.57
C ARG A 533 25.58 20.22 57.51
N PRO A 534 26.29 21.31 57.08
CA PRO A 534 27.01 21.57 55.83
C PRO A 534 28.52 21.34 56.07
N PRO A 535 29.52 22.27 56.04
CA PRO A 535 29.62 23.67 55.56
C PRO A 535 29.79 23.74 54.02
N GLY A 536 30.10 24.87 53.37
CA GLY A 536 30.07 26.30 53.73
C GLY A 536 29.51 27.11 52.53
N ALA A 537 28.80 28.23 52.73
CA ALA A 537 29.29 29.59 53.07
C ALA A 537 29.75 30.35 51.78
N ASP A 538 29.25 31.53 51.41
CA ASP A 538 28.30 32.49 52.04
C ASP A 538 27.40 33.15 50.96
N CYS A 539 26.07 33.33 51.16
CA CYS A 539 25.33 34.43 51.85
C CYS A 539 25.29 35.76 51.05
N TRP A 540 24.24 36.61 51.05
CA TRP A 540 23.31 37.02 52.11
C TRP A 540 21.84 37.30 51.63
N PHE A 541 20.86 36.99 52.51
CA PHE A 541 19.54 37.65 52.80
C PHE A 541 18.62 38.15 51.65
N SER A 542 17.33 37.77 51.47
CA SER A 542 16.20 37.41 52.38
C SER A 542 15.61 38.62 53.16
N PRO A 543 14.32 38.67 53.59
CA PRO A 543 13.25 37.65 53.56
C PRO A 543 11.79 38.08 53.16
N ASN A 544 10.93 37.09 52.87
CA ASN A 544 9.46 37.05 53.09
C ASN A 544 8.52 37.98 52.27
N CYS A 545 7.21 37.72 52.11
CA CYS A 545 6.32 36.78 52.83
C CYS A 545 5.24 36.09 51.95
N VAL A 546 4.47 35.17 52.56
CA VAL A 546 3.45 34.29 51.96
C VAL A 546 2.08 34.98 51.79
N GLY A 547 1.30 34.62 50.75
CA GLY A 547 -0.10 35.08 50.61
C GLY A 547 -0.95 34.31 49.57
N LEU A 548 -2.00 33.64 50.04
CA LEU A 548 -3.03 32.93 49.24
C LEU A 548 -3.94 33.90 48.45
N GLY A 549 -4.53 33.46 47.33
CA GLY A 549 -5.63 34.20 46.68
C GLY A 549 -6.15 33.61 45.36
N THR A 550 -7.37 33.06 45.37
CA THR A 550 -8.09 32.61 44.16
C THR A 550 -9.05 33.65 43.61
N SER A 551 -9.46 33.51 42.34
CA SER A 551 -10.53 34.26 41.66
C SER A 551 -10.18 35.72 41.31
N ARG A 552 -10.86 36.43 40.39
CA ARG A 552 -11.54 36.12 39.11
C ARG A 552 -11.84 37.49 38.45
N LEU A 553 -11.96 37.52 37.12
CA LEU A 553 -12.73 38.52 36.34
C LEU A 553 -12.39 40.02 36.47
N ARG A 554 -12.02 40.61 35.31
CA ARG A 554 -12.41 41.95 34.81
C ARG A 554 -11.98 43.20 35.62
N ALA A 555 -11.82 44.38 35.04
CA ALA A 555 -11.47 44.82 33.68
C ALA A 555 -11.34 46.36 33.72
N GLY A 556 -10.49 46.94 32.87
CA GLY A 556 -10.72 48.32 32.39
C GLY A 556 -9.82 49.44 32.90
N LEU A 557 -8.98 49.91 31.96
CA LEU A 557 -8.90 51.31 31.51
C LEU A 557 -8.07 52.36 32.30
N ARG A 558 -7.22 53.05 31.50
CA ARG A 558 -6.69 54.43 31.64
C ARG A 558 -5.53 54.61 32.66
N SER A 559 -4.52 55.45 32.40
CA SER A 559 -4.12 56.15 31.15
C SER A 559 -2.72 56.79 31.28
N ARG A 560 -2.19 57.37 30.18
CA ARG A 560 -0.94 58.16 30.03
C ARG A 560 0.33 57.26 29.93
N SER A 561 1.36 57.59 29.13
CA SER A 561 1.63 58.77 28.28
C SER A 561 2.46 58.45 27.01
N SER A 562 2.23 59.18 25.92
CA SER A 562 3.06 59.26 24.69
C SER A 562 4.17 60.34 24.83
N PRO A 563 5.12 60.62 23.89
CA PRO A 563 5.10 60.58 22.39
C PRO A 563 6.21 59.66 21.80
N VAL A 564 6.49 59.50 20.49
CA VAL A 564 6.61 60.44 19.34
C VAL A 564 6.21 59.77 18.00
N LEU A 565 5.32 60.47 17.25
CA LEU A 565 5.30 60.82 15.81
C LEU A 565 6.32 60.14 14.85
N ALA A 566 6.11 59.92 13.53
CA ALA A 566 5.11 60.37 12.53
C ALA A 566 5.37 59.58 11.20
N ARG A 567 4.63 59.63 10.06
CA ARG A 567 3.31 60.15 9.60
C ARG A 567 3.06 59.57 8.17
N ARG A 568 1.87 59.00 7.86
CA ARG A 568 1.07 59.25 6.62
C ARG A 568 -0.26 58.47 6.61
N ARG A 569 -1.17 58.80 5.69
CA ARG A 569 -2.63 58.49 5.74
C ARG A 569 -3.05 57.36 4.79
N TYR A 570 -4.08 56.61 5.18
CA TYR A 570 -4.95 55.85 4.26
C TYR A 570 -6.12 56.72 3.77
N ALA A 571 -6.62 56.44 2.56
CA ALA A 571 -7.87 56.98 2.03
C ALA A 571 -9.00 55.93 2.11
N ARG A 572 -10.26 56.38 1.98
CA ARG A 572 -11.45 55.51 1.88
C ARG A 572 -11.99 55.58 0.46
N GLU A 573 -12.33 54.43 -0.11
CA GLU A 573 -13.32 54.34 -1.19
C GLU A 573 -14.36 53.26 -0.85
N ARG A 574 -15.56 53.38 -1.44
CA ARG A 574 -16.70 52.46 -1.25
C ARG A 574 -17.06 51.85 -2.60
N LEU A 575 -17.18 50.53 -2.66
CA LEU A 575 -17.71 49.83 -3.83
C LEU A 575 -19.21 49.55 -3.64
N PRO A 576 -20.07 49.73 -4.67
CA PRO A 576 -21.46 49.31 -4.66
C PRO A 576 -21.62 47.81 -4.99
N PRO A 577 -22.74 47.16 -4.62
CA PRO A 577 -23.01 45.76 -4.95
C PRO A 577 -23.49 45.56 -6.40
N PRO A 578 -23.32 44.35 -6.98
CA PRO A 578 -23.87 44.02 -8.29
C PRO A 578 -25.39 43.79 -8.21
N ALA A 579 -26.13 44.32 -9.20
CA ALA A 579 -27.56 44.06 -9.36
C ALA A 579 -27.82 42.90 -10.34
N CYS A 580 -28.88 42.14 -10.08
CA CYS A 580 -29.41 41.12 -10.98
C CYS A 580 -30.83 41.52 -11.43
N PRO A 581 -31.17 41.33 -12.71
CA PRO A 581 -32.54 41.04 -13.11
C PRO A 581 -32.64 39.76 -13.94
N ALA A 582 -33.83 39.15 -13.96
CA ALA A 582 -34.13 37.93 -14.70
C ALA A 582 -35.25 38.15 -15.73
N ALA A 583 -35.24 37.30 -16.77
CA ALA A 583 -36.34 36.97 -17.68
C ALA A 583 -36.97 38.07 -18.56
N GLY A 584 -37.04 37.80 -19.87
CA GLY A 584 -37.86 38.52 -20.85
C GLY A 584 -37.90 37.79 -22.20
N ARG A 585 -39.07 37.71 -22.85
CA ARG A 585 -39.27 37.13 -24.20
C ARG A 585 -39.66 38.25 -25.17
N ALA A 586 -39.31 38.14 -26.46
CA ALA A 586 -40.15 38.52 -27.62
C ALA A 586 -39.44 38.18 -28.97
N CYS A 587 -40.17 38.26 -30.08
CA CYS A 587 -39.70 37.93 -31.44
C CYS A 587 -39.88 39.11 -32.41
N ALA A 588 -39.01 39.18 -33.43
CA ALA A 588 -39.21 39.81 -34.76
C ALA A 588 -38.05 39.28 -35.66
N GLU A 589 -38.28 38.48 -36.70
CA GLU A 589 -38.73 38.84 -38.07
C GLU A 589 -37.67 39.61 -38.89
N VAL A 590 -37.06 38.96 -39.90
CA VAL A 590 -37.32 39.12 -41.37
C VAL A 590 -36.14 39.88 -42.03
N PRO A 591 -35.74 39.66 -43.32
CA PRO A 591 -36.42 38.96 -44.41
C PRO A 591 -35.67 37.77 -45.07
N GLN A 592 -36.38 37.09 -45.97
CA GLN A 592 -35.84 36.11 -46.94
C GLN A 592 -35.22 36.80 -48.17
N ARG A 593 -34.24 36.14 -48.80
CA ARG A 593 -34.09 36.08 -50.27
C ARG A 593 -33.69 34.66 -50.69
N ALA A 594 -34.03 34.27 -51.91
CA ALA A 594 -33.82 32.93 -52.44
C ALA A 594 -32.54 32.84 -53.28
N ASP A 595 -31.99 31.63 -53.41
CA ASP A 595 -31.77 30.90 -54.69
C ASP A 595 -30.75 29.76 -54.47
N GLY A 596 -30.64 28.81 -55.43
CA GLY A 596 -29.47 27.93 -55.53
C GLY A 596 -29.62 26.49 -55.05
N GLU A 597 -30.21 25.67 -55.92
CA GLU A 597 -30.22 24.20 -55.94
C GLU A 597 -28.98 23.41 -55.39
N ARG A 598 -29.31 22.27 -54.75
CA ARG A 598 -28.59 20.97 -54.61
C ARG A 598 -27.93 20.61 -53.27
N ALA A 599 -28.47 19.54 -52.67
CA ALA A 599 -27.88 18.79 -51.57
C ALA A 599 -28.07 17.29 -51.79
N SER A 600 -27.08 16.48 -51.44
CA SER A 600 -27.19 15.01 -51.32
C SER A 600 -26.14 14.47 -50.36
N GLY A 601 -26.55 13.79 -49.28
CA GLY A 601 -25.65 13.17 -48.30
C GLY A 601 -25.97 13.53 -46.83
N PRO A 602 -27.02 12.93 -46.23
CA PRO A 602 -27.39 13.20 -44.83
C PRO A 602 -26.46 12.49 -43.82
N ARG A 603 -26.00 13.21 -42.80
CA ARG A 603 -25.37 12.61 -41.60
C ARG A 603 -26.44 12.10 -40.64
N ALA A 604 -26.47 10.81 -40.35
CA ALA A 604 -27.34 10.25 -39.32
C ALA A 604 -26.89 10.70 -37.92
N ARG A 605 -27.83 11.23 -37.11
CA ARG A 605 -27.67 11.37 -35.66
C ARG A 605 -28.43 10.25 -34.96
N TRP A 606 -27.76 9.49 -34.11
CA TRP A 606 -28.41 8.56 -33.20
C TRP A 606 -28.80 9.31 -31.91
N GLY A 607 -30.11 9.36 -31.61
CA GLY A 607 -30.61 9.87 -30.35
C GLY A 607 -30.89 8.73 -29.37
N LEU A 608 -30.44 8.85 -28.11
CA LEU A 608 -30.84 7.92 -27.06
C LEU A 608 -32.28 8.21 -26.64
N ALA A 609 -33.14 7.18 -26.68
CA ALA A 609 -34.45 7.19 -26.06
C ALA A 609 -34.45 6.19 -24.89
N LEU A 610 -34.50 6.69 -23.66
CA LEU A 610 -34.65 5.85 -22.46
C LEU A 610 -36.10 5.39 -22.33
N ARG A 611 -36.31 4.07 -22.20
CA ARG A 611 -37.56 3.47 -21.70
C ARG A 611 -37.22 2.42 -20.66
N TRP A 612 -38.03 2.37 -19.59
CA TRP A 612 -37.99 1.29 -18.60
C TRP A 612 -38.80 0.09 -19.07
N ALA A 613 -38.40 -1.11 -18.64
CA ALA A 613 -39.18 -2.34 -18.69
C ALA A 613 -38.94 -3.15 -17.40
N PRO A 614 -39.96 -3.76 -16.78
CA PRO A 614 -39.82 -4.48 -15.51
C PRO A 614 -39.41 -5.95 -15.67
N ALA A 615 -38.96 -6.51 -14.54
CA ALA A 615 -38.51 -7.87 -14.26
C ALA A 615 -39.00 -9.03 -15.16
N GLY A 616 -38.05 -9.89 -15.57
CA GLY A 616 -38.27 -11.23 -16.12
C GLY A 616 -36.97 -12.04 -16.13
N HIS A 617 -37.04 -13.34 -15.85
CA HIS A 617 -35.86 -14.23 -15.85
C HIS A 617 -35.34 -14.50 -17.27
N MET A 618 -34.04 -14.75 -17.39
CA MET A 618 -33.39 -15.18 -18.63
C MET A 618 -32.46 -16.35 -18.34
N PHE A 619 -32.64 -17.47 -19.05
CA PHE A 619 -31.72 -18.62 -19.05
C PHE A 619 -30.69 -18.49 -20.18
N LEU A 620 -29.56 -19.19 -20.05
CA LEU A 620 -28.50 -19.26 -21.07
C LEU A 620 -28.51 -20.63 -21.74
N GLU A 621 -28.51 -20.67 -23.07
CA GLU A 621 -28.15 -21.85 -23.87
C GLU A 621 -26.85 -21.57 -24.66
N PRO A 622 -26.01 -22.59 -24.91
CA PRO A 622 -24.72 -22.42 -25.58
C PRO A 622 -24.83 -22.46 -27.11
N MET A 623 -24.23 -21.49 -27.79
CA MET A 623 -24.06 -21.56 -29.26
C MET A 623 -22.99 -22.59 -29.65
N LYS A 624 -23.24 -23.28 -30.77
CA LYS A 624 -22.25 -24.11 -31.49
C LYS A 624 -21.53 -23.27 -32.56
N PRO A 625 -20.30 -23.64 -32.97
CA PRO A 625 -19.61 -23.00 -34.09
C PRO A 625 -20.15 -23.48 -35.44
N GLU A 626 -20.11 -22.61 -36.46
CA GLU A 626 -20.28 -22.96 -37.87
C GLU A 626 -18.96 -22.78 -38.64
N GLU A 627 -18.76 -23.59 -39.68
CA GLU A 627 -17.57 -23.57 -40.54
C GLU A 627 -17.74 -22.70 -41.81
N PRO A 628 -16.65 -22.23 -42.44
CA PRO A 628 -16.71 -21.13 -43.40
C PRO A 628 -17.17 -21.54 -44.81
N PHE A 629 -18.10 -20.78 -45.38
CA PHE A 629 -18.52 -20.93 -46.77
C PHE A 629 -17.53 -20.27 -47.75
N ILE A 630 -16.97 -21.04 -48.67
CA ILE A 630 -16.17 -20.55 -49.80
C ILE A 630 -17.01 -20.62 -51.08
N SER A 631 -17.15 -19.51 -51.81
CA SER A 631 -17.60 -19.52 -53.22
C SER A 631 -16.77 -18.56 -54.06
N LYS A 632 -16.82 -18.70 -55.40
CA LYS A 632 -15.84 -18.11 -56.33
C LYS A 632 -16.47 -17.13 -57.33
N ARG A 633 -15.81 -15.98 -57.48
CA ARG A 633 -15.56 -15.20 -58.72
C ARG A 633 -16.76 -14.67 -59.56
N SER A 634 -16.38 -13.65 -60.35
CA SER A 634 -17.03 -13.08 -61.54
C SER A 634 -18.33 -12.28 -61.33
N GLY A 635 -18.39 -11.16 -62.03
CA GLY A 635 -19.22 -9.98 -61.75
C GLY A 635 -18.32 -8.75 -61.82
#